data_AF-A0A2H3GTE4-F1
#
_entry.id   AF-A0A2H3GTE4-F1
#
_cell.length_a   1.000
_cell.length_b   1.000
_cell.length_c   1.000
_cell.angle_alpha   90.00
_cell.angle_beta   90.00
_cell.angle_gamma   90.00
#
_symmetry.space_group_name_H-M   'P 1'
#
loop_
_entity.id
_entity.type
_entity.pdbx_description
1 polymer ?
#
loop_
_entity_poly.entity_id
_entity_poly.type
_entity_poly.pdbx_seq_one_letter_code
_entity_poly.pdbx_strand_id
1 'polypeptide(L)'
;MPRAASDIIQDLRQQNSAKKRKHAIPEFVKALRRDSFQTTWEAVGAASGLAGLMRLLSIRDLRQLCKRLGMTASARKARPQRRAGLGQLVIILFGGHEDTRPLSRYYQDIVPACDLTIIQRFEQPWTPSQQKYLLAGQREHNEIKFLDEISSEDVVLSQHQSIFRGNIPFTEKILATILTSTFCPPDLIDELVMPSLKRLLKSRYDDTTRDQYLGLVLQVARKHDKIAGQLSLENGGLVQYIVDRWCNAPSERKQKLRSFLEQAIELLPSTPKSRAKDLQRIQQAICSTRLSYEGRYEFFRLLLLHMKDFQVDIESSSEQDRLRQFTHWPSLLFFSMSYPMSLRLFEKLDKLFPQKDFLGPVSRKGTILNHSIKHSPSGDVEVVKALLIRKSKTQREHPDVTDLVLERRTKAQQSREAVERAYWAISTVHLCIAAGDLSALKETVVWSRRFVKDSAVSHRLFSGDVLKTQEIEELLGAMPDGNVDSPESAAAFTSSLRKSDIDLANDILIELVNTATMAAGEPGFQANQWAWLFVLIRSTTDRRSRRLDVLFKSLSKCVDGKRCEKDWLEAVWKPTIDALIQIETTLHDSLYNTLVPVLYRDYIKGIYLYQRLANTSISPHLLAELTRFLIDQMRARLGSAGLKAQIHNVVSAIDRLANSEPQLACPFISDLILDDDFKEASSWHRQLMSYRFLSVLPARKAEEFLRTMANAITERMREQNNNFDSKEARSVKESDGSMKRKTVKVTTVKMLAQILQHKIFIDPSLSCEILIGLLSEARHIDIRVAITASLFDTMEEPDCPPSIRDQILSALEEFVVPVASRLDERRDLAESDWTAVENGVSLPAVGEESALLDLLIEKTRLSKLEGADKLRLARLVMATLEISALLNGRFLRLFMARNNFSLEEALPSIPVHLEALSEAFIHLMPYIPSVVFRMAEAAAFTHIEPSPGIKAISKAIQEDRELVNSNAGKHWLSQFARDSLDRNIIHVPRLIQQNSKQLDSKLVTDGVNRALLLQFIYGCIERMMRVEKTGDIVSLVRRLCSDRLKSRENWENWHNNCLSVIKKIILQVKEAQPHCLFLINLHTLPLPLPDATEEEDQAFVEKLHGIIQGLAGCQGYPYHTDLETLKREINYWPLLQSYGRFALKLAAVQNYDFKSTEQPSLADYLGWEIVAHLLTKASGPQRAARDVKRLLEEWKTSKDKMINVMGMDLSRAIQHRDWLATN
;
A
#
# COMPACT_ATOMS: atom_id res chain seq x y z
N MET A 1 38.01 -11.65 2.01
CA MET A 1 37.87 -12.72 3.02
C MET A 1 36.45 -12.76 3.55
N PRO A 2 35.90 -13.91 3.98
CA PRO A 2 34.64 -13.91 4.73
C PRO A 2 34.81 -12.99 5.95
N ARG A 3 33.84 -12.10 6.16
CA ARG A 3 33.83 -11.20 7.31
C ARG A 3 33.77 -12.05 8.59
N ALA A 4 34.46 -11.62 9.65
CA ALA A 4 34.49 -12.38 10.89
C ALA A 4 33.06 -12.56 11.43
N ALA A 5 32.76 -13.72 12.02
CA ALA A 5 31.45 -13.99 12.57
C ALA A 5 31.06 -12.93 13.62
N SER A 6 32.02 -12.49 14.44
CA SER A 6 31.87 -11.40 15.41
C SER A 6 31.28 -10.13 14.82
N ASP A 7 31.80 -9.69 13.66
CA ASP A 7 31.42 -8.42 13.04
C ASP A 7 30.01 -8.48 12.47
N ILE A 8 29.65 -9.64 11.88
CA ILE A 8 28.30 -9.89 11.37
C ILE A 8 27.29 -9.86 12.51
N ILE A 9 27.60 -10.51 13.64
CA ILE A 9 26.74 -10.51 14.83
C ILE A 9 26.64 -9.12 15.45
N GLN A 10 27.72 -8.35 15.49
CA GLN A 10 27.69 -6.97 15.97
C GLN A 10 26.76 -6.08 15.13
N ASP A 11 26.83 -6.18 13.81
CA ASP A 11 25.93 -5.44 12.89
C ASP A 11 24.47 -5.90 12.96
N LEU A 12 24.21 -7.15 13.39
CA LEU A 12 22.86 -7.64 13.69
C LEU A 12 22.34 -7.15 15.05
N ARG A 13 23.18 -7.12 16.08
CA ARG A 13 22.83 -6.69 17.45
C ARG A 13 22.58 -5.19 17.58
N GLN A 14 23.22 -4.37 16.74
CA GLN A 14 23.04 -2.92 16.81
C GLN A 14 21.61 -2.48 16.45
N GLN A 15 21.08 -1.51 17.18
CA GLN A 15 19.69 -1.06 17.04
C GLN A 15 19.53 0.16 16.12
N ASN A 16 20.60 0.90 15.85
CA ASN A 16 20.53 2.24 15.26
C ASN A 16 20.25 2.18 13.74
N SER A 17 21.05 1.41 13.01
CA SER A 17 21.04 1.41 11.55
C SER A 17 20.27 0.24 10.96
N ALA A 18 19.14 0.56 10.33
CA ALA A 18 18.34 -0.44 9.62
C ALA A 18 19.03 -0.90 8.33
N LYS A 19 19.85 -0.03 7.71
CA LYS A 19 20.67 -0.37 6.53
C LYS A 19 21.73 -1.41 6.87
N LYS A 20 22.44 -1.29 8.01
CA LYS A 20 23.43 -2.30 8.44
C LYS A 20 22.79 -3.67 8.68
N ARG A 21 21.68 -3.75 9.43
CA ARG A 21 20.96 -5.02 9.65
C ARG A 21 20.50 -5.66 8.35
N LYS A 22 19.96 -4.87 7.42
CA LYS A 22 19.54 -5.34 6.09
C LYS A 22 20.68 -6.01 5.29
N HIS A 23 21.92 -5.57 5.46
CA HIS A 23 23.10 -6.20 4.85
C HIS A 23 23.62 -7.39 5.65
N ALA A 24 23.64 -7.29 6.98
CA ALA A 24 24.14 -8.33 7.86
C ALA A 24 23.29 -9.60 7.85
N ILE A 25 21.96 -9.51 7.71
CA ILE A 25 21.07 -10.69 7.64
C ILE A 25 21.45 -11.63 6.47
N PRO A 26 21.58 -11.16 5.21
CA PRO A 26 22.13 -11.95 4.11
C PRO A 26 23.51 -12.57 4.40
N GLU A 27 24.42 -11.82 5.04
CA GLU A 27 25.78 -12.27 5.33
C GLU A 27 25.78 -13.39 6.37
N PHE A 28 25.03 -13.21 7.45
CA PHE A 28 24.81 -14.22 8.50
C PHE A 28 24.26 -15.51 7.90
N VAL A 29 23.16 -15.45 7.15
CA VAL A 29 22.57 -16.65 6.54
C VAL A 29 23.52 -17.31 5.53
N LYS A 30 24.32 -16.52 4.79
CA LYS A 30 25.33 -17.05 3.88
C LYS A 30 26.44 -17.80 4.62
N ALA A 31 26.84 -17.33 5.82
CA ALA A 31 27.79 -18.02 6.67
C ALA A 31 27.22 -19.34 7.22
N LEU A 32 25.92 -19.40 7.54
CA LEU A 32 25.23 -20.64 7.96
C LEU A 32 25.10 -21.70 6.85
N ARG A 33 25.32 -21.34 5.58
CA ARG A 33 25.30 -22.28 4.43
C ARG A 33 26.67 -22.91 4.12
N ARG A 34 27.71 -22.58 4.89
CA ARG A 34 29.11 -22.96 4.66
C ARG A 34 29.65 -23.79 5.83
N ASP A 35 30.92 -24.18 5.77
CA ASP A 35 31.60 -24.90 6.85
C ASP A 35 31.78 -24.03 8.12
N SER A 36 31.66 -22.71 7.98
CA SER A 36 31.62 -21.73 9.07
C SER A 36 30.32 -21.73 9.89
N PHE A 37 29.44 -22.72 9.69
CA PHE A 37 28.16 -22.81 10.40
C PHE A 37 28.36 -22.79 11.91
N GLN A 38 29.19 -23.70 12.45
CA GLN A 38 29.36 -23.88 13.89
C GLN A 38 29.89 -22.60 14.55
N THR A 39 30.96 -22.02 14.00
CA THR A 39 31.57 -20.80 14.52
C THR A 39 30.61 -19.60 14.49
N THR A 40 29.78 -19.49 13.45
CA THR A 40 28.80 -18.39 13.34
C THR A 40 27.58 -18.62 14.25
N TRP A 41 27.16 -19.87 14.41
CA TRP A 41 26.04 -20.26 15.27
C TRP A 41 26.38 -20.10 16.76
N GLU A 42 27.59 -20.44 17.16
CA GLU A 42 28.10 -20.20 18.53
C GLU A 42 28.29 -18.70 18.79
N ALA A 43 28.82 -17.94 17.84
CA ALA A 43 29.04 -16.50 17.99
C ALA A 43 27.75 -15.69 18.27
N VAL A 44 26.59 -16.14 17.77
CA VAL A 44 25.30 -15.51 18.09
C VAL A 44 24.76 -15.94 19.46
N GLY A 45 25.30 -17.00 20.06
CA GLY A 45 24.83 -17.62 21.31
C GLY A 45 23.92 -18.83 21.08
N ALA A 46 24.10 -19.56 19.99
CA ALA A 46 23.27 -20.68 19.55
C ALA A 46 21.78 -20.31 19.41
N ALA A 47 20.87 -21.28 19.60
CA ALA A 47 19.43 -21.09 19.40
C ALA A 47 18.85 -20.02 20.36
N SER A 48 19.20 -20.06 21.64
CA SER A 48 18.75 -19.08 22.64
C SER A 48 19.28 -17.67 22.37
N GLY A 49 20.56 -17.54 22.00
CA GLY A 49 21.14 -16.25 21.66
C GLY A 49 20.52 -15.62 20.41
N LEU A 50 20.16 -16.44 19.41
CA LEU A 50 19.44 -15.98 18.23
C LEU A 50 17.98 -15.62 18.54
N ALA A 51 17.28 -16.37 19.40
CA ALA A 51 15.94 -16.03 19.88
C ALA A 51 15.93 -14.69 20.64
N GLY A 52 16.86 -14.50 21.57
CA GLY A 52 17.03 -13.25 22.31
C GLY A 52 17.38 -12.05 21.40
N LEU A 53 18.11 -12.29 20.31
CA LEU A 53 18.34 -11.28 19.27
C LEU A 53 17.07 -10.97 18.48
N MET A 54 16.32 -11.98 18.05
CA MET A 54 15.07 -11.84 17.29
C MET A 54 14.04 -10.97 18.00
N ARG A 55 13.99 -11.06 19.34
CA ARG A 55 13.18 -10.18 20.20
C ARG A 55 13.47 -8.69 20.02
N LEU A 56 14.73 -8.33 19.82
CA LEU A 56 15.15 -6.93 19.67
C LEU A 56 14.95 -6.41 18.25
N LEU A 57 14.82 -7.30 17.26
CA LEU A 57 14.71 -6.94 15.85
C LEU A 57 13.39 -6.26 15.53
N SER A 58 13.45 -5.42 14.49
CA SER A 58 12.27 -4.87 13.84
C SER A 58 11.47 -5.98 13.15
N ILE A 59 10.17 -5.77 12.94
CA ILE A 59 9.31 -6.76 12.26
C ILE A 59 9.80 -7.07 10.84
N ARG A 60 10.30 -6.06 10.12
CA ARG A 60 10.88 -6.23 8.79
C ARG A 60 12.11 -7.12 8.82
N ASP A 61 13.01 -6.86 9.76
CA ASP A 61 14.27 -7.60 9.88
C ASP A 61 14.02 -9.04 10.32
N LEU A 62 13.09 -9.25 11.27
CA LEU A 62 12.65 -10.56 11.72
C LEU A 62 12.05 -11.39 10.57
N ARG A 63 11.07 -10.84 9.84
CA ARG A 63 10.47 -11.50 8.67
C ARG A 63 11.52 -11.86 7.61
N GLN A 64 12.46 -10.95 7.35
CA GLN A 64 13.51 -11.16 6.37
C GLN A 64 14.51 -12.25 6.80
N LEU A 65 14.81 -12.32 8.10
CA LEU A 65 15.67 -13.35 8.69
C LEU A 65 14.99 -14.72 8.62
N CYS A 66 13.75 -14.87 9.10
CA CYS A 66 12.99 -16.13 9.08
C CYS A 66 12.92 -16.72 7.66
N LYS A 67 12.52 -15.91 6.67
CA LYS A 67 12.48 -16.32 5.26
C LYS A 67 13.83 -16.82 4.74
N ARG A 68 14.93 -16.14 5.10
CA ARG A 68 16.27 -16.51 4.65
C ARG A 68 16.81 -17.75 5.36
N LEU A 69 16.45 -17.97 6.63
CA LEU A 69 16.76 -19.22 7.33
C LEU A 69 16.10 -20.41 6.64
N GLY A 70 14.83 -20.29 6.20
CA GLY A 70 14.15 -21.31 5.38
C GLY A 70 14.88 -21.65 4.07
N MET A 71 15.48 -20.67 3.40
CA MET A 71 16.26 -20.89 2.16
C MET A 71 17.49 -21.78 2.35
N THR A 72 17.93 -22.02 3.59
CA THR A 72 19.08 -22.89 3.88
C THR A 72 18.78 -24.38 3.68
N ALA A 73 17.52 -24.77 3.44
CA ALA A 73 17.12 -26.14 3.13
C ALA A 73 17.92 -26.75 1.96
N SER A 74 18.28 -25.92 0.98
CA SER A 74 19.05 -26.30 -0.22
C SER A 74 20.56 -26.47 0.00
N ALA A 75 21.10 -26.13 1.18
CA ALA A 75 22.55 -26.16 1.42
C ALA A 75 23.06 -27.56 1.81
N ARG A 76 24.11 -28.03 1.10
CA ARG A 76 24.72 -29.36 1.32
C ARG A 76 25.64 -29.42 2.55
N LYS A 77 26.37 -28.33 2.85
CA LYS A 77 27.35 -28.25 3.95
C LYS A 77 26.68 -28.14 5.32
N ALA A 78 27.27 -28.76 6.36
CA ALA A 78 26.80 -28.76 7.76
C ALA A 78 25.29 -29.05 7.94
N ARG A 79 24.73 -29.90 7.07
CA ARG A 79 23.26 -30.12 6.98
C ARG A 79 22.66 -30.72 8.25
N PRO A 80 23.26 -31.75 8.90
CA PRO A 80 22.73 -32.31 10.13
C PRO A 80 22.71 -31.31 11.29
N GLN A 81 23.85 -30.63 11.53
CA GLN A 81 24.00 -29.67 12.63
C GLN A 81 23.06 -28.46 12.44
N ARG A 82 22.91 -27.97 11.20
CA ARG A 82 22.01 -26.86 10.89
C ARG A 82 20.55 -27.22 11.10
N ARG A 83 20.10 -28.40 10.65
CA ARG A 83 18.71 -28.86 10.83
C ARG A 83 18.35 -28.95 12.30
N ALA A 84 19.23 -29.56 13.11
CA ALA A 84 19.07 -29.65 14.55
C ALA A 84 19.03 -28.26 15.23
N GLY A 85 19.97 -27.37 14.90
CA GLY A 85 20.02 -26.01 15.47
C GLY A 85 18.81 -25.16 15.12
N LEU A 86 18.32 -25.22 13.87
CA LEU A 86 17.09 -24.53 13.46
C LEU A 86 15.83 -25.15 14.08
N GLY A 87 15.80 -26.47 14.26
CA GLY A 87 14.73 -27.15 14.98
C GLY A 87 14.62 -26.70 16.44
N GLN A 88 15.74 -26.62 17.16
CA GLN A 88 15.79 -26.07 18.52
C GLN A 88 15.32 -24.62 18.58
N LEU A 89 15.73 -23.78 17.62
CA LEU A 89 15.26 -22.39 17.52
C LEU A 89 13.73 -22.32 17.37
N VAL A 90 13.14 -23.12 16.49
CA VAL A 90 11.68 -23.16 16.30
C VAL A 90 10.97 -23.55 17.61
N ILE A 91 11.49 -24.54 18.35
CA ILE A 91 10.91 -24.92 19.65
C ILE A 91 10.92 -23.74 20.63
N ILE A 92 12.03 -23.00 20.74
CA ILE A 92 12.13 -21.83 21.63
C ILE A 92 11.14 -20.73 21.20
N LEU A 93 11.07 -20.43 19.90
CA LEU A 93 10.24 -19.36 19.36
C LEU A 93 8.73 -19.61 19.53
N PHE A 94 8.29 -20.87 19.43
CA PHE A 94 6.89 -21.25 19.68
C PHE A 94 6.59 -21.54 21.16
N GLY A 95 7.62 -21.64 22.01
CA GLY A 95 7.50 -21.86 23.46
C GLY A 95 7.08 -20.62 24.27
N GLY A 96 7.04 -19.43 23.66
CA GLY A 96 6.36 -18.25 24.23
C GLY A 96 7.09 -17.47 25.33
N HIS A 97 8.35 -17.75 25.66
CA HIS A 97 8.96 -17.23 26.90
C HIS A 97 9.75 -15.90 26.80
N GLU A 98 10.02 -15.33 25.62
CA GLU A 98 10.91 -14.16 25.54
C GLU A 98 10.33 -12.94 24.80
N ASP A 99 9.55 -13.12 23.73
CA ASP A 99 9.00 -12.04 22.90
C ASP A 99 7.47 -12.06 22.96
N THR A 100 6.89 -10.99 23.50
CA THR A 100 5.44 -10.89 23.74
C THR A 100 4.65 -10.45 22.50
N ARG A 101 5.32 -10.17 21.37
CA ARG A 101 4.67 -9.80 20.11
C ARG A 101 4.07 -11.03 19.41
N PRO A 102 2.94 -10.89 18.67
CA PRO A 102 2.30 -11.99 17.95
C PRO A 102 3.04 -12.35 16.65
N LEU A 103 4.14 -13.11 16.76
CA LEU A 103 5.09 -13.37 15.64
C LEU A 103 5.05 -14.79 15.04
N SER A 104 4.21 -15.69 15.57
CA SER A 104 4.15 -17.12 15.21
C SER A 104 4.08 -17.38 13.70
N ARG A 105 3.31 -16.56 12.96
CA ARG A 105 3.19 -16.65 11.50
C ARG A 105 4.51 -16.53 10.73
N TYR A 106 5.48 -15.78 11.26
CA TYR A 106 6.77 -15.58 10.60
C TYR A 106 7.74 -16.72 10.88
N TYR A 107 7.64 -17.34 12.06
CA TYR A 107 8.49 -18.46 12.45
C TYR A 107 8.26 -19.69 11.56
N GLN A 108 7.07 -19.82 10.98
CA GLN A 108 6.72 -20.84 10.00
C GLN A 108 7.58 -20.83 8.73
N ASP A 109 8.20 -19.70 8.36
CA ASP A 109 9.12 -19.64 7.22
C ASP A 109 10.41 -20.45 7.44
N ILE A 110 10.75 -20.78 8.70
CA ILE A 110 11.97 -21.51 9.07
C ILE A 110 11.78 -23.03 8.91
N VAL A 111 10.56 -23.53 9.14
CA VAL A 111 10.22 -24.96 9.26
C VAL A 111 10.75 -25.83 8.10
N PRO A 112 10.67 -25.44 6.81
CA PRO A 112 11.18 -26.26 5.70
C PRO A 112 12.70 -26.53 5.74
N ALA A 113 13.47 -25.77 6.53
CA ALA A 113 14.90 -25.96 6.72
C ALA A 113 15.25 -26.86 7.91
N CYS A 114 14.27 -27.27 8.71
CA CYS A 114 14.44 -28.16 9.85
C CYS A 114 14.55 -29.63 9.44
N ASP A 115 14.69 -30.50 10.44
CA ASP A 115 14.53 -31.94 10.33
C ASP A 115 13.07 -32.37 10.16
N LEU A 116 12.87 -33.59 9.68
CA LEU A 116 11.54 -34.11 9.33
C LEU A 116 10.57 -34.13 10.51
N THR A 117 11.05 -34.39 11.72
CA THR A 117 10.25 -34.44 12.95
C THR A 117 9.63 -33.07 13.28
N ILE A 118 10.40 -31.99 13.13
CA ILE A 118 9.92 -30.61 13.34
C ILE A 118 9.02 -30.17 12.18
N ILE A 119 9.33 -30.57 10.95
CA ILE A 119 8.48 -30.31 9.78
C ILE A 119 7.09 -30.91 9.98
N GLN A 120 7.00 -32.17 10.43
CA GLN A 120 5.75 -32.84 10.73
C GLN A 120 5.01 -32.23 11.93
N ARG A 121 5.74 -31.82 12.98
CA ARG A 121 5.15 -31.21 14.18
C ARG A 121 4.46 -29.87 13.92
N PHE A 122 4.97 -29.08 12.98
CA PHE A 122 4.47 -27.75 12.64
C PHE A 122 3.88 -27.68 11.22
N GLU A 123 3.44 -28.82 10.68
CA GLU A 123 2.93 -28.93 9.32
C GLU A 123 1.63 -28.15 9.11
N GLN A 124 1.58 -27.41 8.02
CA GLN A 124 0.43 -26.63 7.55
C GLN A 124 0.55 -26.49 6.01
N PRO A 125 -0.52 -26.08 5.29
CA PRO A 125 -0.45 -25.92 3.84
C PRO A 125 0.74 -25.05 3.38
N TRP A 126 1.65 -25.66 2.60
CA TRP A 126 2.88 -25.01 2.16
C TRP A 126 2.64 -23.97 1.06
N THR A 127 3.34 -22.85 1.14
CA THR A 127 3.38 -21.85 0.07
C THR A 127 4.27 -22.30 -1.10
N PRO A 128 4.07 -21.79 -2.34
CA PRO A 128 4.92 -22.14 -3.49
C PRO A 128 6.42 -21.87 -3.28
N SER A 129 6.75 -20.87 -2.47
CA SER A 129 8.14 -20.57 -2.10
C SER A 129 8.75 -21.67 -1.23
N GLN A 130 7.99 -22.22 -0.29
CA GLN A 130 8.41 -23.31 0.58
C GLN A 130 8.55 -24.62 -0.22
N GLN A 131 7.62 -24.90 -1.12
CA GLN A 131 7.66 -26.06 -2.02
C GLN A 131 8.89 -26.04 -2.95
N LYS A 132 9.25 -24.85 -3.47
CA LYS A 132 10.48 -24.66 -4.25
C LYS A 132 11.75 -25.02 -3.47
N TYR A 133 11.78 -24.74 -2.16
CA TYR A 133 12.94 -25.08 -1.32
C TYR A 133 13.09 -26.58 -1.09
N LEU A 134 11.98 -27.33 -1.19
CA LEU A 134 11.97 -28.79 -1.12
C LEU A 134 12.51 -29.43 -2.42
N LEU A 135 12.23 -28.83 -3.59
CA LEU A 135 12.55 -29.39 -4.92
C LEU A 135 13.99 -29.14 -5.43
N ALA A 136 14.71 -28.15 -4.89
CA ALA A 136 16.03 -27.72 -5.40
C ALA A 136 17.20 -28.72 -5.21
N GLY A 137 16.92 -30.02 -5.02
CA GLY A 137 17.87 -31.07 -4.70
C GLY A 137 18.47 -31.85 -5.87
N GLN A 138 17.99 -31.70 -7.12
CA GLN A 138 18.35 -32.57 -8.25
C GLN A 138 18.91 -31.78 -9.46
N ARG A 139 20.25 -31.65 -9.54
CA ARG A 139 20.93 -30.76 -10.51
C ARG A 139 21.86 -31.46 -11.52
N GLU A 140 22.44 -32.60 -11.14
CA GLU A 140 23.57 -33.21 -11.88
C GLU A 140 23.16 -33.89 -13.20
N HIS A 141 21.88 -34.23 -13.37
CA HIS A 141 21.35 -34.89 -14.57
C HIS A 141 21.26 -33.98 -15.80
N ASN A 142 21.06 -32.67 -15.60
CA ASN A 142 20.78 -31.73 -16.69
C ASN A 142 22.05 -31.19 -17.37
N GLU A 143 23.22 -31.31 -16.74
CA GLU A 143 24.48 -30.79 -17.27
C GLU A 143 25.09 -31.73 -18.32
N ILE A 144 24.89 -33.05 -18.23
CA ILE A 144 25.47 -34.05 -19.14
C ILE A 144 24.81 -33.98 -20.53
N LYS A 145 23.47 -33.89 -20.56
CA LYS A 145 22.67 -33.87 -21.81
C LYS A 145 23.03 -32.72 -22.77
N PHE A 146 23.41 -31.56 -22.22
CA PHE A 146 23.68 -30.36 -23.02
C PHE A 146 25.04 -30.39 -23.74
N LEU A 147 26.04 -31.14 -23.23
CA LEU A 147 27.33 -31.26 -23.91
C LEU A 147 27.28 -32.16 -25.15
N ASP A 148 26.36 -33.12 -25.17
CA ASP A 148 26.15 -33.96 -26.36
C ASP A 148 25.45 -33.17 -27.47
N GLU A 149 24.43 -32.37 -27.13
CA GLU A 149 23.66 -31.54 -28.08
C GLU A 149 24.55 -30.50 -28.81
N ILE A 150 25.48 -29.83 -28.11
CA ILE A 150 26.36 -28.80 -28.71
C ILE A 150 27.45 -29.38 -29.62
N SER A 151 27.67 -30.69 -29.55
CA SER A 151 28.67 -31.41 -30.36
C SER A 151 28.07 -31.93 -31.68
N SER A 152 26.75 -32.06 -31.76
CA SER A 152 26.04 -32.72 -32.87
C SER A 152 25.14 -31.81 -33.71
N GLU A 153 24.75 -30.62 -33.22
CA GLU A 153 23.78 -29.73 -33.88
C GLU A 153 24.16 -28.23 -33.80
N ASP A 154 23.57 -27.40 -34.68
CA ASP A 154 23.67 -25.93 -34.60
C ASP A 154 22.75 -25.41 -33.47
N VAL A 155 23.30 -25.32 -32.27
CA VAL A 155 22.58 -24.91 -31.06
C VAL A 155 22.65 -23.39 -30.86
N VAL A 156 21.51 -22.77 -30.55
CA VAL A 156 21.43 -21.37 -30.10
C VAL A 156 21.52 -21.33 -28.57
N LEU A 157 22.59 -20.73 -28.05
CA LEU A 157 22.94 -20.81 -26.63
C LEU A 157 21.93 -20.11 -25.70
N SER A 158 21.23 -19.09 -26.19
CA SER A 158 20.21 -18.35 -25.41
C SER A 158 19.06 -19.23 -24.87
N GLN A 159 18.77 -20.36 -25.52
CA GLN A 159 17.66 -21.26 -25.13
C GLN A 159 18.01 -22.18 -23.93
N HIS A 160 19.30 -22.32 -23.59
CA HIS A 160 19.77 -23.31 -22.60
C HIS A 160 20.50 -22.67 -21.40
N GLN A 161 20.32 -21.36 -21.19
CA GLN A 161 21.02 -20.58 -20.15
C GLN A 161 20.89 -21.16 -18.73
N SER A 162 19.78 -21.83 -18.40
CA SER A 162 19.51 -22.37 -17.06
C SER A 162 20.52 -23.46 -16.64
N ILE A 163 21.21 -24.08 -17.62
CA ILE A 163 22.11 -25.22 -17.43
C ILE A 163 23.54 -24.75 -17.11
N PHE A 164 24.13 -23.90 -17.95
CA PHE A 164 25.53 -23.50 -17.83
C PHE A 164 25.76 -22.18 -17.06
N ARG A 165 24.71 -21.38 -16.83
CA ARG A 165 24.84 -20.05 -16.17
C ARG A 165 25.18 -20.18 -14.69
N GLY A 166 26.47 -20.26 -14.40
CA GLY A 166 27.04 -20.29 -13.05
C GLY A 166 28.29 -21.14 -12.95
N ASN A 167 28.49 -22.00 -13.95
CA ASN A 167 29.35 -23.17 -13.92
C ASN A 167 30.54 -23.00 -14.89
N ILE A 168 31.64 -22.41 -14.39
CA ILE A 168 32.82 -22.09 -15.20
C ILE A 168 33.52 -23.34 -15.79
N PRO A 169 33.76 -24.42 -15.01
CA PRO A 169 34.34 -25.65 -15.56
C PRO A 169 33.52 -26.24 -16.72
N PHE A 170 32.19 -26.09 -16.66
CA PHE A 170 31.31 -26.53 -17.74
C PHE A 170 31.41 -25.65 -18.99
N THR A 171 31.55 -24.33 -18.83
CA THR A 171 31.77 -23.41 -19.97
C THR A 171 33.13 -23.58 -20.64
N GLU A 172 34.16 -24.02 -19.90
CA GLU A 172 35.46 -24.40 -20.46
C GLU A 172 35.35 -25.65 -21.34
N LYS A 173 34.60 -26.65 -20.87
CA LYS A 173 34.30 -27.86 -21.65
C LYS A 173 33.55 -27.51 -22.94
N ILE A 174 32.59 -26.59 -22.90
CA ILE A 174 31.88 -26.13 -24.10
C ILE A 174 32.85 -25.48 -25.12
N LEU A 175 33.76 -24.59 -24.69
CA LEU A 175 34.74 -23.97 -25.59
C LEU A 175 35.74 -24.98 -26.17
N ALA A 176 36.17 -25.96 -25.37
CA ALA A 176 37.04 -27.04 -25.83
C ALA A 176 36.33 -27.92 -26.88
N THR A 177 35.04 -28.21 -26.68
CA THR A 177 34.20 -28.94 -27.65
C THR A 177 34.03 -28.16 -28.96
N ILE A 178 33.83 -26.83 -28.90
CA ILE A 178 33.72 -25.97 -30.10
C ILE A 178 35.05 -25.91 -30.87
N LEU A 179 36.19 -25.87 -30.17
CA LEU A 179 37.51 -25.95 -30.82
C LEU A 179 37.72 -27.24 -31.62
N THR A 180 37.09 -28.34 -31.22
CA THR A 180 37.14 -29.63 -31.93
C THR A 180 35.99 -29.85 -32.92
N SER A 181 34.94 -29.02 -32.87
CA SER A 181 33.76 -29.10 -33.74
C SER A 181 33.94 -28.31 -35.05
N THR A 182 33.11 -28.64 -36.04
CA THR A 182 32.88 -27.84 -37.26
C THR A 182 31.81 -26.77 -37.06
N PHE A 183 30.94 -26.95 -36.06
CA PHE A 183 29.83 -26.05 -35.73
C PHE A 183 30.26 -25.03 -34.68
N CYS A 184 29.89 -23.77 -34.90
CA CYS A 184 30.19 -22.67 -33.98
C CYS A 184 28.93 -21.80 -33.83
N PRO A 185 28.33 -21.74 -32.63
CA PRO A 185 27.14 -20.94 -32.40
C PRO A 185 27.36 -19.47 -32.78
N PRO A 186 26.44 -18.84 -33.53
CA PRO A 186 26.59 -17.45 -33.94
C PRO A 186 26.53 -16.47 -32.75
N ASP A 187 25.94 -16.87 -31.62
CA ASP A 187 25.78 -16.12 -30.37
C ASP A 187 26.86 -16.44 -29.30
N LEU A 188 27.95 -17.13 -29.68
CA LEU A 188 29.01 -17.62 -28.78
C LEU A 188 29.64 -16.51 -27.92
N ILE A 189 29.96 -15.36 -28.53
CA ILE A 189 30.62 -14.26 -27.83
C ILE A 189 29.70 -13.66 -26.76
N ASP A 190 28.43 -13.45 -27.09
CA ASP A 190 27.46 -12.76 -26.25
C ASP A 190 26.85 -13.64 -25.15
N GLU A 191 26.51 -14.89 -25.46
CA GLU A 191 25.80 -15.79 -24.55
C GLU A 191 26.72 -16.62 -23.63
N LEU A 192 27.97 -16.87 -24.04
CA LEU A 192 28.90 -17.74 -23.30
C LEU A 192 30.23 -17.08 -22.95
N VAL A 193 30.98 -16.55 -23.91
CA VAL A 193 32.34 -16.04 -23.68
C VAL A 193 32.34 -14.83 -22.77
N MET A 194 31.60 -13.77 -23.11
CA MET A 194 31.59 -12.53 -22.31
C MET A 194 31.01 -12.72 -20.90
N PRO A 195 29.89 -13.45 -20.69
CA PRO A 195 29.39 -13.76 -19.34
C PRO A 195 30.35 -14.58 -18.48
N SER A 196 31.11 -15.50 -19.09
CA SER A 196 32.07 -16.37 -18.39
C SER A 196 33.34 -15.62 -18.04
N LEU A 197 33.91 -14.86 -18.97
CA LEU A 197 35.03 -13.96 -18.74
C LEU A 197 34.73 -12.97 -17.60
N LYS A 198 33.54 -12.35 -17.59
CA LYS A 198 33.11 -11.46 -16.51
C LYS A 198 33.00 -12.18 -15.16
N ARG A 199 32.63 -13.45 -15.13
CA ARG A 199 32.50 -14.25 -13.89
C ARG A 199 33.85 -14.78 -13.39
N LEU A 200 34.80 -15.07 -14.27
CA LEU A 200 36.18 -15.45 -13.95
C LEU A 200 36.94 -14.34 -13.19
N LEU A 201 36.45 -13.10 -13.23
CA LEU A 201 36.96 -11.99 -12.41
C LEU A 201 36.68 -12.15 -10.90
N LYS A 202 35.87 -13.12 -10.48
CA LYS A 202 35.66 -13.40 -9.05
C LYS A 202 36.94 -13.92 -8.40
N SER A 203 37.19 -13.52 -7.15
CA SER A 203 38.41 -13.80 -6.38
C SER A 203 38.77 -15.28 -6.19
N ARG A 204 37.87 -16.22 -6.53
CA ARG A 204 38.07 -17.66 -6.36
C ARG A 204 38.84 -18.32 -7.52
N TYR A 205 39.05 -17.59 -8.62
CA TYR A 205 39.79 -18.07 -9.78
C TYR A 205 41.18 -17.43 -9.79
N ASP A 206 42.19 -18.16 -10.25
CA ASP A 206 43.55 -17.67 -10.39
C ASP A 206 43.77 -17.02 -11.77
N ASP A 207 44.94 -16.43 -11.95
CA ASP A 207 45.29 -15.72 -13.17
C ASP A 207 45.65 -16.64 -14.33
N THR A 208 46.10 -17.85 -14.00
CA THR A 208 46.41 -18.94 -14.93
C THR A 208 45.15 -19.45 -15.63
N THR A 209 44.09 -19.78 -14.89
CA THR A 209 42.80 -20.20 -15.50
C THR A 209 42.21 -19.10 -16.37
N ARG A 210 42.36 -17.82 -15.97
CA ARG A 210 41.89 -16.69 -16.78
C ARG A 210 42.62 -16.55 -18.11
N ASP A 211 43.95 -16.69 -18.09
CA ASP A 211 44.77 -16.57 -19.30
C ASP A 211 44.60 -17.77 -20.23
N GLN A 212 44.41 -18.97 -19.67
CA GLN A 212 44.07 -20.18 -20.42
C GLN A 212 42.72 -20.01 -21.14
N TYR A 213 41.68 -19.57 -20.43
CA TYR A 213 40.36 -19.33 -21.02
C TYR A 213 40.42 -18.28 -22.14
N LEU A 214 41.11 -17.17 -21.91
CA LEU A 214 41.27 -16.10 -22.91
C LEU A 214 42.08 -16.57 -24.14
N GLY A 215 43.12 -17.37 -23.92
CA GLY A 215 43.89 -17.99 -25.00
C GLY A 215 43.05 -18.92 -25.86
N LEU A 216 42.18 -19.74 -25.25
CA LEU A 216 41.25 -20.62 -25.97
C LEU A 216 40.26 -19.81 -26.83
N VAL A 217 39.73 -18.69 -26.31
CA VAL A 217 38.84 -17.79 -27.06
C VAL A 217 39.53 -17.20 -28.30
N LEU A 218 40.78 -16.73 -28.17
CA LEU A 218 41.53 -16.18 -29.30
C LEU A 218 41.93 -17.26 -30.33
N GLN A 219 42.12 -18.51 -29.90
CA GLN A 219 42.32 -19.64 -30.80
C GLN A 219 41.03 -19.99 -31.58
N VAL A 220 39.86 -19.95 -30.94
CA VAL A 220 38.56 -20.09 -31.63
C VAL A 220 38.40 -18.97 -32.67
N ALA A 221 38.70 -17.72 -32.31
CA ALA A 221 38.57 -16.57 -33.21
C ALA A 221 39.50 -16.66 -34.43
N ARG A 222 40.69 -17.23 -34.29
CA ARG A 222 41.61 -17.49 -35.42
C ARG A 222 41.18 -18.65 -36.31
N LYS A 223 40.55 -19.69 -35.74
CA LYS A 223 40.09 -20.87 -36.50
C LYS A 223 38.83 -20.58 -37.31
N HIS A 224 37.97 -19.70 -36.83
CA HIS A 224 36.68 -19.37 -37.45
C HIS A 224 36.60 -17.90 -37.87
N ASP A 225 36.81 -17.61 -39.15
CA ASP A 225 36.79 -16.25 -39.72
C ASP A 225 35.48 -15.47 -39.43
N LYS A 226 34.36 -16.18 -39.29
CA LYS A 226 33.06 -15.59 -38.89
C LYS A 226 33.13 -14.93 -37.50
N ILE A 227 33.97 -15.42 -36.59
CA ILE A 227 34.18 -14.86 -35.25
C ILE A 227 35.23 -13.73 -35.30
N ALA A 228 36.28 -13.84 -36.13
CA ALA A 228 37.22 -12.74 -36.37
C ALA A 228 36.53 -11.50 -36.97
N GLY A 229 35.58 -11.70 -37.88
CA GLY A 229 34.73 -10.64 -38.44
C GLY A 229 33.77 -9.98 -37.44
N GLN A 230 33.56 -10.60 -36.27
CA GLN A 230 32.81 -10.02 -35.14
C GLN A 230 33.71 -9.22 -34.18
N LEU A 231 35.04 -9.23 -34.36
CA LEU A 231 35.95 -8.40 -33.58
C LEU A 231 35.83 -6.95 -34.03
N SER A 232 35.52 -6.07 -33.09
CA SER A 232 35.39 -4.65 -33.32
C SER A 232 36.08 -3.85 -32.21
N LEU A 233 36.37 -2.58 -32.50
CA LEU A 233 36.76 -1.60 -31.50
C LEU A 233 35.56 -1.07 -30.70
N GLU A 234 34.39 -1.71 -30.80
CA GLU A 234 33.18 -1.29 -30.09
C GLU A 234 33.25 -1.62 -28.59
N ASN A 235 32.55 -0.80 -27.81
CA ASN A 235 32.52 -0.94 -26.36
C ASN A 235 31.85 -2.25 -25.93
N GLY A 236 32.54 -3.00 -25.06
CA GLY A 236 32.00 -4.22 -24.45
C GLY A 236 32.35 -5.52 -25.17
N GLY A 237 33.02 -5.44 -26.32
CA GLY A 237 33.54 -6.59 -27.05
C GLY A 237 34.84 -7.18 -26.47
N LEU A 238 35.37 -8.19 -27.16
CA LEU A 238 36.54 -8.96 -26.72
C LEU A 238 37.83 -8.12 -26.65
N VAL A 239 38.09 -7.25 -27.65
CA VAL A 239 39.25 -6.35 -27.65
C VAL A 239 39.24 -5.45 -26.42
N GLN A 240 38.06 -4.90 -26.08
CA GLN A 240 37.90 -4.07 -24.90
C GLN A 240 38.13 -4.87 -23.60
N TYR A 241 37.67 -6.11 -23.52
CA TYR A 241 37.96 -6.98 -22.38
C TYR A 241 39.46 -7.21 -22.19
N ILE A 242 40.22 -7.41 -23.28
CA ILE A 242 41.68 -7.62 -23.22
C ILE A 242 42.39 -6.35 -22.77
N VAL A 243 42.03 -5.20 -23.34
CA VAL A 243 42.51 -3.88 -22.92
C VAL A 243 42.28 -3.68 -21.42
N ASP A 244 41.07 -3.97 -20.94
CA ASP A 244 40.71 -3.85 -19.53
C ASP A 244 41.61 -4.72 -18.62
N ARG A 245 42.03 -5.91 -19.10
CA ARG A 245 42.92 -6.79 -18.34
C ARG A 245 44.37 -6.36 -18.40
N TRP A 246 44.84 -5.91 -19.57
CA TRP A 246 46.18 -5.36 -19.75
C TRP A 246 46.43 -4.15 -18.84
N CYS A 247 45.43 -3.27 -18.68
CA CYS A 247 45.50 -2.11 -17.79
C CYS A 247 45.74 -2.47 -16.33
N ASN A 248 45.10 -3.54 -15.86
CA ASN A 248 45.05 -3.90 -14.44
C ASN A 248 46.10 -4.96 -14.06
N ALA A 249 46.99 -5.31 -14.98
CA ALA A 249 47.99 -6.35 -14.76
C ALA A 249 49.22 -5.81 -14.02
N PRO A 250 49.79 -6.58 -13.07
CA PRO A 250 51.11 -6.30 -12.52
C PRO A 250 52.17 -6.32 -13.63
N SER A 251 53.28 -5.59 -13.42
CA SER A 251 54.32 -5.34 -14.44
C SER A 251 54.80 -6.61 -15.16
N GLU A 252 54.98 -7.71 -14.43
CA GLU A 252 55.43 -9.01 -14.97
C GLU A 252 54.43 -9.65 -15.96
N ARG A 253 53.12 -9.45 -15.77
CA ARG A 253 52.06 -10.04 -16.61
C ARG A 253 51.62 -9.13 -17.75
N LYS A 254 51.94 -7.84 -17.65
CA LYS A 254 51.56 -6.80 -18.62
C LYS A 254 52.07 -7.13 -20.03
N GLN A 255 53.23 -7.76 -20.15
CA GLN A 255 53.82 -8.13 -21.44
C GLN A 255 53.08 -9.28 -22.15
N LYS A 256 52.59 -10.28 -21.39
CA LYS A 256 51.79 -11.39 -21.95
C LYS A 256 50.42 -10.92 -22.43
N LEU A 257 49.76 -10.04 -21.66
CA LEU A 257 48.49 -9.42 -22.07
C LEU A 257 48.65 -8.43 -23.22
N ARG A 258 49.80 -7.74 -23.30
CA ARG A 258 50.17 -6.91 -24.45
C ARG A 258 50.25 -7.74 -25.72
N SER A 259 50.88 -8.92 -25.68
CA SER A 259 50.92 -9.82 -26.83
C SER A 259 49.51 -10.30 -27.25
N PHE A 260 48.61 -10.63 -26.31
CA PHE A 260 47.22 -10.95 -26.66
C PHE A 260 46.46 -9.76 -27.27
N LEU A 261 46.79 -8.53 -26.85
CA LEU A 261 46.20 -7.31 -27.39
C LEU A 261 46.71 -7.03 -28.82
N GLU A 262 48.02 -7.14 -29.06
CA GLU A 262 48.63 -7.05 -30.39
C GLU A 262 47.99 -8.06 -31.36
N GLN A 263 47.89 -9.32 -30.93
CA GLN A 263 47.23 -10.39 -31.68
C GLN A 263 45.76 -10.09 -32.01
N ALA A 264 45.03 -9.45 -31.09
CA ALA A 264 43.64 -9.06 -31.32
C ALA A 264 43.52 -7.84 -32.25
N ILE A 265 44.46 -6.88 -32.20
CA ILE A 265 44.51 -5.70 -33.10
C ILE A 265 44.84 -6.14 -34.54
N GLU A 266 45.75 -7.09 -34.72
CA GLU A 266 46.13 -7.64 -36.04
C GLU A 266 44.98 -8.36 -36.74
N LEU A 267 44.07 -8.96 -35.95
CA LEU A 267 42.87 -9.67 -36.42
C LEU A 267 41.69 -8.72 -36.72
N LEU A 268 41.82 -7.41 -36.45
CA LEU A 268 40.77 -6.45 -36.79
C LEU A 268 40.60 -6.35 -38.33
N PRO A 269 39.35 -6.28 -38.83
CA PRO A 269 39.08 -6.10 -40.24
C PRO A 269 39.53 -4.71 -40.73
N SER A 270 40.11 -4.64 -41.94
CA SER A 270 40.55 -3.38 -42.57
C SER A 270 39.36 -2.45 -42.87
N THR A 271 39.51 -1.15 -42.61
CA THR A 271 38.42 -0.17 -42.78
C THR A 271 38.53 0.63 -44.08
N PRO A 272 37.55 0.57 -45.00
CA PRO A 272 37.69 1.15 -46.35
C PRO A 272 37.42 2.67 -46.49
N LYS A 273 37.65 3.56 -45.50
CA LYS A 273 37.29 5.01 -45.62
C LYS A 273 38.18 6.00 -44.85
N SER A 274 38.76 7.00 -45.53
CA SER A 274 39.28 8.31 -45.04
C SER A 274 39.93 8.37 -43.64
N ARG A 275 41.27 8.55 -43.59
CA ARG A 275 42.10 8.66 -42.37
C ARG A 275 41.57 9.62 -41.27
N ALA A 276 40.92 10.72 -41.63
CA ALA A 276 40.31 11.64 -40.64
C ALA A 276 39.12 11.02 -39.87
N LYS A 277 38.30 10.18 -40.54
CA LYS A 277 37.20 9.43 -39.90
C LYS A 277 37.74 8.31 -39.03
N ASP A 278 38.91 7.78 -39.39
CA ASP A 278 39.56 6.71 -38.64
C ASP A 278 40.21 7.22 -37.34
N LEU A 279 40.79 8.43 -37.32
CA LEU A 279 41.23 9.07 -36.08
C LEU A 279 40.07 9.29 -35.10
N GLN A 280 38.88 9.63 -35.58
CA GLN A 280 37.69 9.77 -34.73
C GLN A 280 37.21 8.41 -34.18
N ARG A 281 37.30 7.32 -34.97
CA ARG A 281 37.01 5.94 -34.52
C ARG A 281 38.02 5.45 -33.49
N ILE A 282 39.30 5.72 -33.71
CA ILE A 282 40.37 5.42 -32.76
C ILE A 282 40.16 6.23 -31.48
N GLN A 283 39.85 7.51 -31.58
CA GLN A 283 39.52 8.36 -30.44
C GLN A 283 38.37 7.74 -29.61
N GLN A 284 37.31 7.24 -30.26
CA GLN A 284 36.21 6.54 -29.58
C GLN A 284 36.68 5.25 -28.88
N ALA A 285 37.56 4.48 -29.51
CA ALA A 285 38.10 3.23 -28.97
C ALA A 285 39.01 3.43 -27.74
N ILE A 286 39.92 4.41 -27.79
CA ILE A 286 40.83 4.70 -26.67
C ILE A 286 40.11 5.32 -25.47
N CYS A 287 38.91 5.90 -25.68
CA CYS A 287 38.09 6.49 -24.63
C CYS A 287 37.42 5.46 -23.71
N SER A 288 37.79 4.18 -23.80
CA SER A 288 37.28 3.17 -22.89
C SER A 288 37.51 3.50 -21.40
N THR A 289 36.55 3.08 -20.60
CA THR A 289 36.38 3.44 -19.19
C THR A 289 37.46 2.92 -18.24
N ARG A 290 38.30 1.97 -18.64
CA ARG A 290 39.28 1.32 -17.72
C ARG A 290 40.75 1.67 -17.94
N LEU A 291 41.09 2.30 -19.06
CA LEU A 291 42.46 2.75 -19.33
C LEU A 291 42.78 3.99 -18.50
N SER A 292 43.94 4.02 -17.85
CA SER A 292 44.51 5.26 -17.33
C SER A 292 44.82 6.20 -18.49
N TYR A 293 44.86 7.50 -18.25
CA TYR A 293 45.14 8.48 -19.30
C TYR A 293 46.49 8.23 -20.02
N GLU A 294 47.50 7.72 -19.30
CA GLU A 294 48.77 7.26 -19.89
C GLU A 294 48.59 5.97 -20.70
N GLY A 295 47.83 5.01 -20.18
CA GLY A 295 47.48 3.79 -20.92
C GLY A 295 46.70 4.07 -22.20
N ARG A 296 45.85 5.10 -22.22
CA ARG A 296 45.13 5.55 -23.43
C ARG A 296 46.08 6.12 -24.48
N TYR A 297 47.08 6.88 -24.04
CA TYR A 297 48.13 7.37 -24.93
C TYR A 297 48.94 6.21 -25.51
N GLU A 298 49.32 5.23 -24.69
CA GLU A 298 50.05 4.05 -25.14
C GLU A 298 49.19 3.15 -26.05
N PHE A 299 47.90 2.97 -25.76
CA PHE A 299 46.98 2.23 -26.63
C PHE A 299 46.74 2.95 -27.96
N PHE A 300 46.61 4.29 -27.94
CA PHE A 300 46.57 5.12 -29.13
C PHE A 300 47.81 4.91 -30.00
N ARG A 301 48.99 4.89 -29.37
CA ARG A 301 50.26 4.56 -30.03
C ARG A 301 50.26 3.14 -30.60
N LEU A 302 49.84 2.12 -29.84
CA LEU A 302 49.76 0.72 -30.31
C LEU A 302 48.79 0.53 -31.49
N LEU A 303 47.65 1.23 -31.50
CA LEU A 303 46.73 1.22 -32.63
C LEU A 303 47.37 1.83 -33.88
N LEU A 304 48.04 2.97 -33.74
CA LEU A 304 48.76 3.59 -34.86
C LEU A 304 49.96 2.77 -35.34
N LEU A 305 50.58 1.97 -34.46
CA LEU A 305 51.70 1.09 -34.80
C LEU A 305 51.27 -0.20 -35.50
N HIS A 306 50.24 -0.90 -35.00
CA HIS A 306 49.91 -2.27 -35.40
C HIS A 306 48.67 -2.40 -36.29
N MET A 307 47.82 -1.37 -36.40
CA MET A 307 46.76 -1.39 -37.40
C MET A 307 47.35 -1.30 -38.81
N LYS A 308 46.83 -2.12 -39.72
CA LYS A 308 47.31 -2.23 -41.11
C LYS A 308 47.30 -0.91 -41.89
N ASP A 309 46.48 0.06 -41.48
CA ASP A 309 46.22 1.30 -42.22
C ASP A 309 47.10 2.52 -41.80
N PHE A 310 47.84 2.46 -40.68
CA PHE A 310 48.59 3.60 -40.12
C PHE A 310 50.11 3.40 -40.07
N GLN A 311 50.59 2.46 -39.25
CA GLN A 311 52.01 2.11 -39.06
C GLN A 311 52.95 3.32 -38.77
N VAL A 312 52.54 4.22 -37.87
CA VAL A 312 53.28 5.45 -37.50
C VAL A 312 53.50 5.53 -35.98
N ASP A 313 54.69 5.98 -35.56
CA ASP A 313 55.03 6.27 -34.17
C ASP A 313 54.99 7.77 -33.86
N ILE A 314 53.98 8.20 -33.09
CA ILE A 314 53.76 9.59 -32.70
C ILE A 314 54.88 10.20 -31.83
N GLU A 315 55.65 9.37 -31.14
CA GLU A 315 56.77 9.82 -30.30
C GLU A 315 58.06 10.01 -31.08
N SER A 316 58.15 9.48 -32.30
CA SER A 316 59.34 9.62 -33.14
C SER A 316 59.57 11.08 -33.58
N SER A 317 60.82 11.52 -33.50
CA SER A 317 61.26 12.80 -34.04
C SER A 317 61.55 12.76 -35.54
N SER A 318 61.77 11.57 -36.11
CA SER A 318 62.08 11.36 -37.53
C SER A 318 60.85 11.21 -38.44
N GLU A 319 59.65 11.03 -37.87
CA GLU A 319 58.41 10.79 -38.63
C GLU A 319 57.50 12.04 -38.75
N GLN A 320 58.06 13.25 -38.62
CA GLN A 320 57.29 14.51 -38.67
C GLN A 320 56.54 14.71 -40.00
N ASP A 321 57.11 14.25 -41.12
CA ASP A 321 56.47 14.34 -42.44
C ASP A 321 55.26 13.42 -42.57
N ARG A 322 55.26 12.27 -41.88
CA ARG A 322 54.08 11.37 -41.81
C ARG A 322 53.00 11.98 -40.92
N LEU A 323 53.37 12.70 -39.86
CA LEU A 323 52.42 13.42 -38.99
C LEU A 323 51.74 14.59 -39.70
N ARG A 324 52.41 15.26 -40.65
CA ARG A 324 51.80 16.33 -41.48
C ARG A 324 50.69 15.83 -42.40
N GLN A 325 50.63 14.52 -42.67
CA GLN A 325 49.54 13.92 -43.47
C GLN A 325 48.20 13.94 -42.71
N PHE A 326 48.20 14.17 -41.40
CA PHE A 326 47.00 14.37 -40.59
C PHE A 326 46.70 15.88 -40.48
N THR A 327 45.92 16.40 -41.42
CA THR A 327 45.61 17.84 -41.49
C THR A 327 44.47 18.29 -40.57
N HIS A 328 43.72 17.35 -39.97
CA HIS A 328 42.56 17.63 -39.13
C HIS A 328 42.59 16.79 -37.85
N TRP A 329 43.24 17.32 -36.81
CA TRP A 329 43.30 16.67 -35.50
C TRP A 329 42.01 16.95 -34.71
N PRO A 330 41.29 15.91 -34.22
CA PRO A 330 40.11 16.13 -33.40
C PRO A 330 40.49 16.77 -32.06
N SER A 331 39.94 17.94 -31.71
CA SER A 331 40.28 18.62 -30.44
C SER A 331 40.04 17.76 -29.20
N LEU A 332 38.99 16.91 -29.22
CA LEU A 332 38.68 16.00 -28.12
C LEU A 332 39.77 14.94 -27.87
N LEU A 333 40.58 14.61 -28.88
CA LEU A 333 41.65 13.61 -28.75
C LEU A 333 42.65 13.98 -27.65
N PHE A 334 43.02 15.26 -27.56
CA PHE A 334 43.97 15.75 -26.55
C PHE A 334 43.42 15.70 -25.12
N PHE A 335 42.10 15.63 -24.96
CA PHE A 335 41.44 15.49 -23.67
C PHE A 335 41.06 14.03 -23.35
N SER A 336 41.23 13.12 -24.32
CA SER A 336 41.00 11.69 -24.16
C SER A 336 42.19 10.97 -23.53
N MET A 337 43.38 11.58 -23.46
CA MET A 337 44.65 10.96 -23.07
C MET A 337 45.35 11.74 -21.94
N SER A 338 46.56 11.33 -21.53
CA SER A 338 47.37 11.99 -20.49
C SER A 338 47.56 13.46 -20.80
N TYR A 339 47.07 14.36 -19.94
CA TYR A 339 47.13 15.80 -20.21
C TYR A 339 48.56 16.31 -20.38
N PRO A 340 49.57 15.89 -19.58
CA PRO A 340 50.96 16.28 -19.83
C PRO A 340 51.50 15.79 -21.18
N MET A 341 51.22 14.53 -21.57
CA MET A 341 51.69 13.98 -22.84
C MET A 341 50.95 14.60 -24.04
N SER A 342 49.64 14.84 -23.87
CA SER A 342 48.79 15.48 -24.86
C SER A 342 49.19 16.94 -25.06
N LEU A 343 49.55 17.65 -23.99
CA LEU A 343 50.08 19.01 -24.09
C LEU A 343 51.40 19.04 -24.85
N ARG A 344 52.33 18.10 -24.60
CA ARG A 344 53.57 17.99 -25.39
C ARG A 344 53.31 17.72 -26.87
N LEU A 345 52.40 16.80 -27.18
CA LEU A 345 51.99 16.52 -28.57
C LEU A 345 51.32 17.74 -29.19
N PHE A 346 50.44 18.42 -28.46
CA PHE A 346 49.75 19.62 -28.90
C PHE A 346 50.73 20.76 -29.18
N GLU A 347 51.71 21.01 -28.32
CA GLU A 347 52.77 22.00 -28.53
C GLU A 347 53.68 21.63 -29.71
N LYS A 348 53.96 20.34 -29.92
CA LYS A 348 54.66 19.85 -31.11
C LYS A 348 53.86 20.17 -32.37
N LEU A 349 52.54 19.98 -32.37
CA LEU A 349 51.66 20.30 -33.49
C LEU A 349 51.50 21.83 -33.69
N ASP A 350 51.32 22.61 -32.64
CA ASP A 350 51.22 24.09 -32.68
C ASP A 350 52.48 24.71 -33.33
N LYS A 351 53.68 24.15 -33.05
CA LYS A 351 54.93 24.54 -33.73
C LYS A 351 55.01 24.07 -35.19
N LEU A 352 54.43 22.92 -35.51
CA LEU A 352 54.43 22.36 -36.87
C LEU A 352 53.44 23.06 -37.81
N PHE A 353 52.41 23.72 -37.26
CA PHE A 353 51.37 24.43 -38.00
C PHE A 353 51.27 25.92 -37.58
N PRO A 354 52.14 26.81 -38.10
CA PRO A 354 52.21 28.21 -37.70
C PRO A 354 50.93 29.02 -37.89
N GLN A 355 50.04 28.61 -38.82
CA GLN A 355 48.75 29.25 -39.06
C GLN A 355 47.66 28.83 -38.06
N LYS A 356 47.98 27.93 -37.12
CA LYS A 356 47.06 27.42 -36.08
C LYS A 356 45.80 26.75 -36.64
N ASP A 357 45.90 26.19 -37.84
CA ASP A 357 44.79 25.65 -38.63
C ASP A 357 44.62 24.12 -38.54
N PHE A 358 45.40 23.44 -37.70
CA PHE A 358 45.45 21.97 -37.59
C PHE A 358 44.31 21.31 -36.80
N LEU A 359 43.51 22.10 -36.06
CA LEU A 359 42.43 21.59 -35.21
C LEU A 359 41.10 21.58 -35.94
N GLY A 360 40.45 20.42 -35.96
CA GLY A 360 39.03 20.32 -36.34
C GLY A 360 38.13 20.74 -35.17
N PRO A 361 37.27 21.77 -35.33
CA PRO A 361 36.32 22.13 -34.29
C PRO A 361 35.36 20.98 -34.04
N VAL A 362 34.94 20.84 -32.78
CA VAL A 362 34.04 19.76 -32.40
C VAL A 362 32.66 20.05 -32.99
N SER A 363 32.18 19.21 -33.92
CA SER A 363 30.84 19.35 -34.51
C SER A 363 29.71 19.13 -33.50
N ARG A 364 30.03 18.54 -32.34
CA ARG A 364 29.10 18.30 -31.24
C ARG A 364 28.86 19.59 -30.44
N LYS A 365 27.59 19.94 -30.27
CA LYS A 365 27.13 21.03 -29.38
C LYS A 365 27.40 20.74 -27.89
N GLY A 366 27.53 21.78 -27.08
CA GLY A 366 27.69 21.66 -25.62
C GLY A 366 29.12 21.45 -25.13
N THR A 367 30.12 21.92 -25.88
CA THR A 367 31.52 22.03 -25.45
C THR A 367 32.08 23.35 -25.95
N ILE A 368 32.98 23.99 -25.18
CA ILE A 368 33.68 25.20 -25.62
C ILE A 368 34.62 24.93 -26.82
N LEU A 369 34.94 23.66 -27.09
CA LEU A 369 35.78 23.19 -28.21
C LEU A 369 35.08 23.27 -29.57
N ASN A 370 33.80 23.66 -29.62
CA ASN A 370 33.08 23.95 -30.86
C ASN A 370 33.45 25.34 -31.42
N HIS A 371 34.12 26.19 -30.63
CA HIS A 371 34.46 27.55 -31.03
C HIS A 371 35.56 27.53 -32.08
N SER A 372 35.32 28.22 -33.20
CA SER A 372 36.27 28.35 -34.29
C SER A 372 36.95 29.71 -34.29
N ILE A 373 38.11 29.77 -34.94
CA ILE A 373 38.77 31.02 -35.26
C ILE A 373 37.87 31.82 -36.22
N LYS A 374 37.79 33.13 -36.02
CA LYS A 374 36.97 34.01 -36.86
C LYS A 374 37.38 33.83 -38.33
N HIS A 375 36.41 33.58 -39.20
CA HIS A 375 36.61 33.35 -40.65
C HIS A 375 37.44 32.11 -41.03
N SER A 376 37.69 31.17 -40.11
CA SER A 376 38.38 29.90 -40.39
C SER A 376 37.52 28.70 -39.94
N PRO A 377 37.56 27.57 -40.67
CA PRO A 377 36.92 26.33 -40.24
C PRO A 377 37.67 25.62 -39.11
N SER A 378 38.83 26.12 -38.68
CA SER A 378 39.67 25.51 -37.64
C SER A 378 39.25 25.94 -36.22
N GLY A 379 39.45 25.04 -35.25
CA GLY A 379 39.15 25.30 -33.84
C GLY A 379 40.06 26.37 -33.20
N ASP A 380 39.56 27.07 -32.17
CA ASP A 380 40.33 28.09 -31.44
C ASP A 380 41.45 27.47 -30.59
N VAL A 381 42.68 27.56 -31.07
CA VAL A 381 43.89 27.02 -30.41
C VAL A 381 44.08 27.61 -29.01
N GLU A 382 43.74 28.87 -28.75
CA GLU A 382 43.95 29.49 -27.43
C GLU A 382 42.98 28.92 -26.38
N VAL A 383 41.73 28.65 -26.78
CA VAL A 383 40.73 28.00 -25.90
C VAL A 383 41.16 26.56 -25.58
N VAL A 384 41.61 25.80 -26.59
CA VAL A 384 42.08 24.42 -26.39
C VAL A 384 43.33 24.38 -25.52
N LYS A 385 44.27 25.30 -25.74
CA LYS A 385 45.51 25.43 -24.99
C LYS A 385 45.26 25.83 -23.54
N ALA A 386 44.46 26.87 -23.28
CA ALA A 386 44.10 27.29 -21.93
C ALA A 386 43.43 26.14 -21.14
N LEU A 387 42.51 25.41 -21.77
CA LEU A 387 41.85 24.26 -21.14
C LEU A 387 42.84 23.11 -20.88
N LEU A 388 43.75 22.80 -21.82
CA LEU A 388 44.80 21.78 -21.64
C LEU A 388 45.76 22.14 -20.50
N ILE A 389 46.18 23.41 -20.40
CA ILE A 389 47.03 23.90 -19.30
C ILE A 389 46.32 23.76 -17.96
N ARG A 390 45.07 24.23 -17.87
CA ARG A 390 44.23 24.09 -16.67
C ARG A 390 44.14 22.62 -16.23
N LYS A 391 43.93 21.70 -17.18
CA LYS A 391 43.78 20.26 -16.91
C LYS A 391 45.09 19.56 -16.56
N SER A 392 46.22 20.00 -17.13
CA SER A 392 47.52 19.37 -16.93
C SER A 392 48.20 19.71 -15.60
N LYS A 393 47.75 20.77 -14.89
CA LYS A 393 48.30 21.22 -13.60
C LYS A 393 49.82 21.50 -13.63
N THR A 394 50.43 21.70 -14.81
CA THR A 394 51.89 21.77 -15.00
C THR A 394 52.47 23.18 -14.86
N GLN A 395 51.64 24.22 -14.94
CA GLN A 395 52.01 25.57 -14.57
C GLN A 395 51.33 25.89 -13.23
N ARG A 396 52.14 26.31 -12.26
CA ARG A 396 51.64 26.80 -10.97
C ARG A 396 50.78 28.03 -11.29
N GLU A 397 49.51 27.99 -10.90
CA GLU A 397 48.49 29.02 -11.10
C GLU A 397 47.89 29.09 -12.53
N HIS A 398 46.65 29.57 -12.58
CA HIS A 398 45.79 29.58 -13.77
C HIS A 398 46.51 30.13 -15.02
N PRO A 399 46.22 29.63 -16.24
CA PRO A 399 46.77 30.24 -17.44
C PRO A 399 46.37 31.72 -17.45
N ASP A 400 47.34 32.63 -17.42
CA ASP A 400 47.08 34.06 -17.47
C ASP A 400 46.52 34.41 -18.85
N VAL A 401 45.21 34.63 -18.88
CA VAL A 401 44.44 35.01 -20.07
C VAL A 401 43.89 36.43 -19.93
N THR A 402 44.32 37.20 -18.93
CA THR A 402 43.70 38.47 -18.53
C THR A 402 43.69 39.47 -19.69
N ASP A 403 44.85 39.65 -20.34
CA ASP A 403 44.99 40.55 -21.49
C ASP A 403 44.13 40.09 -22.67
N LEU A 404 44.09 38.79 -22.93
CA LEU A 404 43.30 38.21 -24.02
C LEU A 404 41.78 38.30 -23.76
N VAL A 405 41.35 38.14 -22.51
CA VAL A 405 39.97 38.36 -22.07
C VAL A 405 39.59 39.84 -22.26
N LEU A 406 40.46 40.77 -21.85
CA LEU A 406 40.23 42.21 -22.01
C LEU A 406 40.18 42.62 -23.50
N GLU A 407 41.08 42.06 -24.32
CA GLU A 407 41.08 42.25 -25.77
C GLU A 407 39.76 41.77 -26.39
N ARG A 408 39.32 40.54 -26.09
CA ARG A 408 38.05 39.99 -26.57
C ARG A 408 36.84 40.80 -26.07
N ARG A 409 36.84 41.27 -24.81
CA ARG A 409 35.79 42.16 -24.27
C ARG A 409 35.73 43.50 -25.01
N THR A 410 36.89 44.09 -25.30
CA THR A 410 36.99 45.37 -26.01
C THR A 410 36.47 45.22 -27.43
N LYS A 411 36.87 44.15 -28.13
CA LYS A 411 36.35 43.81 -29.46
C LYS A 411 34.83 43.58 -29.45
N ALA A 412 34.30 42.89 -28.43
CA ALA A 412 32.85 42.71 -28.28
C ALA A 412 32.08 44.02 -28.08
N GLN A 413 32.70 45.04 -27.47
CA GLN A 413 32.07 46.35 -27.24
C GLN A 413 32.18 47.29 -28.44
N GLN A 414 33.30 47.24 -29.17
CA GLN A 414 33.60 48.15 -30.28
C GLN A 414 33.01 47.68 -31.62
N SER A 415 32.70 46.38 -31.77
CA SER A 415 32.10 45.85 -33.01
C SER A 415 30.75 46.48 -33.33
N ARG A 416 30.60 46.94 -34.58
CA ARG A 416 29.37 47.56 -35.10
C ARG A 416 28.25 46.55 -35.31
N GLU A 417 28.59 45.38 -35.84
CA GLU A 417 27.64 44.32 -36.17
C GLU A 417 27.29 43.45 -34.96
N ALA A 418 26.01 43.17 -34.75
CA ALA A 418 25.53 42.32 -33.65
C ALA A 418 26.15 40.90 -33.69
N VAL A 419 26.35 40.36 -34.90
CA VAL A 419 27.01 39.05 -35.10
C VAL A 419 28.43 39.05 -34.57
N GLU A 420 29.18 40.13 -34.80
CA GLU A 420 30.56 40.26 -34.33
C GLU A 420 30.63 40.50 -32.82
N ARG A 421 29.74 41.34 -32.28
CA ARG A 421 29.62 41.52 -30.83
C ARG A 421 29.36 40.20 -30.13
N ALA A 422 28.41 39.41 -30.64
CA ALA A 422 28.10 38.08 -30.12
C ALA A 422 29.30 37.12 -30.22
N TYR A 423 30.00 37.09 -31.37
CA TYR A 423 31.18 36.24 -31.55
C TYR A 423 32.24 36.51 -30.48
N TRP A 424 32.62 37.77 -30.29
CA TRP A 424 33.64 38.15 -29.32
C TRP A 424 33.18 37.94 -27.88
N ALA A 425 31.91 38.22 -27.56
CA ALA A 425 31.36 37.96 -26.23
C ALA A 425 31.36 36.45 -25.89
N ILE A 426 30.96 35.58 -26.83
CA ILE A 426 31.03 34.12 -26.67
C ILE A 426 32.49 33.68 -26.49
N SER A 427 33.39 34.23 -27.31
CA SER A 427 34.82 33.97 -27.26
C SER A 427 35.44 34.35 -25.91
N THR A 428 35.01 35.47 -25.30
CA THR A 428 35.39 35.87 -23.94
C THR A 428 34.90 34.86 -22.90
N VAL A 429 33.61 34.49 -22.95
CA VAL A 429 33.02 33.54 -21.99
C VAL A 429 33.71 32.18 -22.07
N HIS A 430 33.92 31.64 -23.28
CA HIS A 430 34.60 30.36 -23.48
C HIS A 430 36.05 30.39 -22.99
N LEU A 431 36.77 31.52 -23.16
CA LEU A 431 38.14 31.67 -22.66
C LEU A 431 38.19 31.70 -21.13
N CYS A 432 37.27 32.42 -20.46
CA CYS A 432 37.17 32.40 -19.00
C CYS A 432 36.86 30.98 -18.48
N ILE A 433 35.95 30.26 -19.14
CA ILE A 433 35.63 28.86 -18.80
C ILE A 433 36.87 27.97 -18.99
N ALA A 434 37.62 28.15 -20.08
CA ALA A 434 38.84 27.39 -20.37
C ALA A 434 39.93 27.64 -19.31
N ALA A 435 40.15 28.90 -18.91
CA ALA A 435 41.12 29.28 -17.90
C ALA A 435 40.75 28.81 -16.48
N GLY A 436 39.45 28.72 -16.19
CA GLY A 436 38.94 28.17 -14.94
C GLY A 436 38.97 29.11 -13.74
N ASP A 437 39.02 30.42 -13.96
CA ASP A 437 38.89 31.43 -12.92
C ASP A 437 37.40 31.75 -12.68
N LEU A 438 36.89 31.36 -11.51
CA LEU A 438 35.50 31.61 -11.10
C LEU A 438 35.20 33.09 -10.91
N SER A 439 36.16 33.89 -10.42
CA SER A 439 35.97 35.33 -10.23
C SER A 439 35.85 36.03 -11.57
N ALA A 440 36.80 35.78 -12.48
CA ALA A 440 36.76 36.33 -13.83
C ALA A 440 35.50 35.88 -14.60
N LEU A 441 35.04 34.64 -14.40
CA LEU A 441 33.79 34.15 -14.97
C LEU A 441 32.57 34.90 -14.40
N LYS A 442 32.48 35.07 -13.07
CA LYS A 442 31.39 35.82 -12.42
C LYS A 442 31.33 37.25 -12.95
N GLU A 443 32.46 37.94 -13.00
CA GLU A 443 32.55 39.27 -13.58
C GLU A 443 32.14 39.29 -15.06
N THR A 444 32.54 38.29 -15.84
CA THR A 444 32.16 38.19 -17.27
C THR A 444 30.66 37.96 -17.44
N VAL A 445 30.05 37.10 -16.60
CA VAL A 445 28.60 36.86 -16.61
C VAL A 445 27.84 38.14 -16.29
N VAL A 446 28.24 38.87 -15.23
CA VAL A 446 27.63 40.16 -14.89
C VAL A 446 27.87 41.20 -15.99
N TRP A 447 29.09 41.29 -16.53
CA TRP A 447 29.45 42.17 -17.64
C TRP A 447 28.59 41.93 -18.88
N SER A 448 28.28 40.67 -19.17
CA SER A 448 27.51 40.27 -20.35
C SER A 448 26.05 40.76 -20.34
N ARG A 449 25.51 41.14 -19.18
CA ARG A 449 24.14 41.68 -19.03
C ARG A 449 23.87 42.90 -19.90
N ARG A 450 24.91 43.67 -20.24
CA ARG A 450 24.81 44.83 -21.16
C ARG A 450 24.21 44.46 -22.52
N PHE A 451 24.35 43.20 -22.94
CA PHE A 451 23.85 42.71 -24.22
C PHE A 451 22.42 42.17 -24.14
N VAL A 452 21.78 42.11 -22.96
CA VAL A 452 20.43 41.55 -22.78
C VAL A 452 19.38 42.30 -23.63
N LYS A 453 19.50 43.63 -23.73
CA LYS A 453 18.61 44.49 -24.53
C LYS A 453 18.80 44.34 -26.05
N ASP A 454 19.97 43.89 -26.50
CA ASP A 454 20.23 43.61 -27.91
C ASP A 454 19.78 42.18 -28.21
N SER A 455 18.57 42.00 -28.70
CA SER A 455 17.96 40.68 -28.91
C SER A 455 18.79 39.77 -29.81
N ALA A 456 19.48 40.31 -30.82
CA ALA A 456 20.31 39.55 -31.74
C ALA A 456 21.59 39.02 -31.08
N VAL A 457 22.20 39.81 -30.21
CA VAL A 457 23.37 39.37 -29.41
C VAL A 457 22.92 38.42 -28.29
N SER A 458 21.86 38.79 -27.57
CA SER A 458 21.31 38.06 -26.42
C SER A 458 20.94 36.62 -26.78
N HIS A 459 20.23 36.42 -27.90
CA HIS A 459 19.83 35.09 -28.39
C HIS A 459 21.03 34.17 -28.67
N ARG A 460 22.17 34.73 -29.09
CA ARG A 460 23.37 33.94 -29.40
C ARG A 460 24.20 33.66 -28.15
N LEU A 461 24.41 34.70 -27.34
CA LEU A 461 25.25 34.66 -26.14
C LEU A 461 24.63 33.81 -25.03
N PHE A 462 23.35 34.00 -24.74
CA PHE A 462 22.63 33.26 -23.69
C PHE A 462 21.96 31.99 -24.22
N SER A 463 22.59 31.35 -25.20
CA SER A 463 22.14 30.07 -25.74
C SER A 463 22.75 28.89 -24.98
N GLY A 464 22.03 27.77 -24.98
CA GLY A 464 22.53 26.52 -24.38
C GLY A 464 23.81 25.99 -25.02
N ASP A 465 24.11 26.38 -26.26
CA ASP A 465 25.33 25.98 -26.96
C ASP A 465 26.59 26.70 -26.40
N VAL A 466 26.40 27.79 -25.65
CA VAL A 466 27.47 28.63 -25.07
C VAL A 466 27.58 28.42 -23.56
N LEU A 467 26.46 28.53 -22.84
CA LEU A 467 26.45 28.53 -21.37
C LEU A 467 26.08 27.19 -20.74
N LYS A 468 25.76 26.17 -21.53
CA LYS A 468 25.54 24.80 -21.06
C LYS A 468 26.54 23.84 -21.70
N THR A 469 27.82 24.09 -21.43
CA THR A 469 28.94 23.27 -21.89
C THR A 469 29.42 22.30 -20.81
N GLN A 470 30.12 21.24 -21.20
CA GLN A 470 30.72 20.32 -20.23
C GLN A 470 31.72 21.04 -19.32
N GLU A 471 32.48 21.99 -19.86
CA GLU A 471 33.56 22.68 -19.17
C GLU A 471 33.04 23.70 -18.14
N ILE A 472 31.89 24.34 -18.39
CA ILE A 472 31.23 25.18 -17.37
C ILE A 472 30.59 24.34 -16.26
N GLU A 473 29.98 23.19 -16.59
CA GLU A 473 29.52 22.23 -15.59
C GLU A 473 30.68 21.72 -14.71
N GLU A 474 31.86 21.55 -15.32
CA GLU A 474 33.10 21.21 -14.61
C GLU A 474 33.55 22.30 -13.64
N LEU A 475 33.57 23.55 -14.11
CA LEU A 475 34.00 24.71 -13.34
C LEU A 475 33.03 25.05 -12.21
N LEU A 476 31.73 25.17 -12.50
CA LEU A 476 30.69 25.50 -11.50
C LEU A 476 30.44 24.36 -10.51
N GLY A 477 30.84 23.13 -10.88
CA GLY A 477 30.98 22.05 -9.92
C GLY A 477 31.82 22.45 -8.71
N ALA A 478 32.89 23.22 -8.93
CA ALA A 478 33.91 23.58 -7.94
C ALA A 478 34.42 22.35 -7.17
N MET A 479 34.60 21.24 -7.90
CA MET A 479 35.07 19.96 -7.38
C MET A 479 36.45 19.67 -7.97
N PRO A 480 37.45 19.30 -7.15
CA PRO A 480 38.76 18.90 -7.63
C PRO A 480 38.68 17.75 -8.64
N ASP A 481 39.53 17.77 -9.66
CA ASP A 481 39.75 16.60 -10.52
C ASP A 481 40.75 15.66 -9.81
N GLY A 482 40.25 14.56 -9.24
CA GLY A 482 41.07 13.64 -8.44
C GLY A 482 40.42 12.27 -8.23
N ASN A 483 41.26 11.24 -8.07
CA ASN A 483 40.79 9.92 -7.65
C ASN A 483 40.49 9.92 -6.15
N VAL A 484 39.41 9.27 -5.74
CA VAL A 484 38.98 9.10 -4.34
C VAL A 484 38.99 7.62 -3.92
N ASP A 485 39.66 6.76 -4.70
CA ASP A 485 39.67 5.32 -4.49
C ASP A 485 40.57 4.88 -3.32
N SER A 486 41.53 5.73 -2.89
CA SER A 486 42.37 5.47 -1.71
C SER A 486 42.00 6.37 -0.51
N PRO A 487 42.25 5.92 0.73
CA PRO A 487 42.02 6.76 1.92
C PRO A 487 42.79 8.09 1.87
N GLU A 488 44.07 8.05 1.53
CA GLU A 488 44.95 9.22 1.50
C GLU A 488 44.51 10.22 0.41
N SER A 489 44.13 9.70 -0.76
CA SER A 489 43.62 10.51 -1.86
C SER A 489 42.26 11.12 -1.55
N ALA A 490 41.36 10.41 -0.86
CA ALA A 490 40.08 10.93 -0.41
C ALA A 490 40.22 12.04 0.65
N ALA A 491 41.17 11.89 1.58
CA ALA A 491 41.49 12.92 2.57
C ALA A 491 42.10 14.16 1.91
N ALA A 492 43.10 13.99 1.05
CA ALA A 492 43.71 15.08 0.30
C ALA A 492 42.69 15.80 -0.61
N PHE A 493 41.79 15.05 -1.25
CA PHE A 493 40.69 15.60 -2.03
C PHE A 493 39.81 16.51 -1.15
N THR A 494 39.42 16.03 0.03
CA THR A 494 38.56 16.79 0.94
C THR A 494 39.26 18.07 1.43
N SER A 495 40.52 17.98 1.83
CA SER A 495 41.31 19.15 2.26
C SER A 495 41.55 20.17 1.15
N SER A 496 41.46 19.77 -0.12
CA SER A 496 41.59 20.67 -1.27
C SER A 496 40.31 21.43 -1.61
N LEU A 497 39.17 21.07 -1.01
CA LEU A 497 37.91 21.79 -1.20
C LEU A 497 37.97 23.16 -0.54
N ARG A 498 37.56 24.18 -1.29
CA ARG A 498 37.44 25.54 -0.80
C ARG A 498 35.98 25.94 -0.79
N LYS A 499 35.45 26.27 0.39
CA LYS A 499 34.09 26.78 0.52
C LYS A 499 33.87 28.04 -0.34
N SER A 500 34.87 28.91 -0.42
CA SER A 500 34.84 30.11 -1.28
C SER A 500 34.53 29.80 -2.74
N ASP A 501 35.05 28.71 -3.28
CA ASP A 501 34.87 28.34 -4.69
C ASP A 501 33.46 27.80 -4.93
N ILE A 502 32.91 27.07 -3.96
CA ILE A 502 31.51 26.60 -3.98
C ILE A 502 30.55 27.79 -3.89
N ASP A 503 30.82 28.73 -2.98
CA ASP A 503 30.02 29.93 -2.79
C ASP A 503 30.06 30.81 -4.05
N LEU A 504 31.24 31.04 -4.64
CA LEU A 504 31.37 31.75 -5.92
C LEU A 504 30.64 31.06 -7.07
N ALA A 505 30.71 29.73 -7.16
CA ALA A 505 29.98 28.98 -8.17
C ALA A 505 28.45 29.06 -7.96
N ASN A 506 27.98 29.04 -6.71
CA ASN A 506 26.57 29.26 -6.38
C ASN A 506 26.12 30.66 -6.78
N ASP A 507 26.92 31.68 -6.46
CA ASP A 507 26.67 33.05 -6.87
C ASP A 507 26.56 33.17 -8.38
N ILE A 508 27.45 32.54 -9.17
CA ILE A 508 27.37 32.57 -10.63
C ILE A 508 26.03 31.99 -11.12
N LEU A 509 25.56 30.88 -10.53
CA LEU A 509 24.25 30.32 -10.88
C LEU A 509 23.10 31.29 -10.53
N ILE A 510 23.17 31.94 -9.37
CA ILE A 510 22.20 32.97 -8.95
C ILE A 510 22.25 34.18 -9.90
N GLU A 511 23.44 34.65 -10.29
CA GLU A 511 23.60 35.74 -11.25
C GLU A 511 23.08 35.37 -12.65
N LEU A 512 23.20 34.11 -13.08
CA LEU A 512 22.59 33.64 -14.32
C LEU A 512 21.05 33.63 -14.23
N VAL A 513 20.48 33.23 -13.09
CA VAL A 513 19.03 33.32 -12.83
C VAL A 513 18.56 34.77 -12.80
N ASN A 514 19.30 35.66 -12.16
CA ASN A 514 19.04 37.11 -12.17
C ASN A 514 19.13 37.68 -13.60
N THR A 515 20.04 37.18 -14.43
CA THR A 515 20.14 37.60 -15.83
C THR A 515 18.95 37.10 -16.66
N ALA A 516 18.48 35.88 -16.40
CA ALA A 516 17.30 35.32 -17.07
C ALA A 516 16.02 36.09 -16.69
N THR A 517 15.87 36.50 -15.42
CA THR A 517 14.74 37.31 -14.97
C THR A 517 14.79 38.73 -15.55
N MET A 518 15.97 39.33 -15.67
CA MET A 518 16.14 40.60 -16.41
C MET A 518 15.72 40.45 -17.87
N ALA A 519 16.18 39.39 -18.54
CA ALA A 519 15.81 39.12 -19.94
C ALA A 519 14.31 38.88 -20.12
N ALA A 520 13.63 38.30 -19.13
CA ALA A 520 12.20 38.04 -19.15
C ALA A 520 11.34 39.32 -19.29
N GLY A 521 11.87 40.47 -18.89
CA GLY A 521 11.21 41.77 -19.04
C GLY A 521 11.37 42.41 -20.43
N GLU A 522 12.17 41.81 -21.32
CA GLU A 522 12.48 42.39 -22.64
C GLU A 522 11.53 41.86 -23.74
N PRO A 523 11.16 42.67 -24.76
CA PRO A 523 10.17 42.29 -25.78
C PRO A 523 10.55 41.07 -26.64
N GLY A 524 11.85 40.76 -26.76
CA GLY A 524 12.38 39.64 -27.54
C GLY A 524 12.51 38.33 -26.78
N PHE A 525 12.01 38.27 -25.54
CA PHE A 525 12.22 37.13 -24.65
C PHE A 525 11.50 35.86 -25.12
N GLN A 526 12.20 34.73 -25.06
CA GLN A 526 11.63 33.41 -25.31
C GLN A 526 12.04 32.42 -24.22
N ALA A 527 11.10 32.01 -23.38
CA ALA A 527 11.36 31.16 -22.21
C ALA A 527 12.04 29.82 -22.56
N ASN A 528 11.67 29.21 -23.69
CA ASN A 528 12.25 27.95 -24.16
C ASN A 528 13.76 28.06 -24.43
N GLN A 529 14.27 29.24 -24.78
CA GLN A 529 15.69 29.48 -25.01
C GLN A 529 16.52 29.49 -23.73
N TRP A 530 15.89 29.61 -22.57
CA TRP A 530 16.55 29.65 -21.26
C TRP A 530 16.45 28.31 -20.50
N ALA A 531 15.78 27.29 -21.07
CA ALA A 531 15.63 25.99 -20.44
C ALA A 531 16.98 25.33 -20.07
N TRP A 532 18.06 25.65 -20.79
CA TRP A 532 19.41 25.17 -20.50
C TRP A 532 19.92 25.58 -19.12
N LEU A 533 19.45 26.69 -18.56
CA LEU A 533 19.88 27.19 -17.24
C LEU A 533 19.51 26.20 -16.15
N PHE A 534 18.29 25.67 -16.18
CA PHE A 534 17.84 24.69 -15.20
C PHE A 534 18.52 23.33 -15.39
N VAL A 535 18.89 23.00 -16.63
CA VAL A 535 19.75 21.84 -16.91
C VAL A 535 21.15 22.05 -16.33
N LEU A 536 21.72 23.26 -16.44
CA LEU A 536 23.03 23.60 -15.86
C LEU A 536 23.01 23.51 -14.33
N ILE A 537 21.99 24.09 -13.67
CA ILE A 537 21.80 23.98 -12.22
C ILE A 537 21.78 22.50 -11.81
N ARG A 538 20.96 21.69 -12.48
CA ARG A 538 20.91 20.24 -12.25
C ARG A 538 22.28 19.58 -12.44
N SER A 539 22.99 19.87 -13.53
CA SER A 539 24.30 19.28 -13.83
C SER A 539 25.33 19.61 -12.75
N THR A 540 25.36 20.86 -12.27
CA THR A 540 26.23 21.29 -11.18
C THR A 540 25.90 20.55 -9.89
N THR A 541 24.63 20.50 -9.50
CA THR A 541 24.19 19.76 -8.30
C THR A 541 24.50 18.25 -8.40
N ASP A 542 24.28 17.66 -9.58
CA ASP A 542 24.60 16.26 -9.84
C ASP A 542 26.10 16.02 -9.67
N ARG A 543 26.94 16.93 -10.17
CA ARG A 543 28.40 16.81 -10.04
C ARG A 543 28.85 16.83 -8.59
N ARG A 544 28.27 17.70 -7.74
CA ARG A 544 28.57 17.78 -6.30
C ARG A 544 28.10 16.57 -5.49
N SER A 545 27.31 15.68 -6.11
CA SER A 545 26.86 14.42 -5.52
C SER A 545 27.38 13.17 -6.23
N ARG A 546 28.28 13.32 -7.22
CA ARG A 546 28.88 12.19 -7.96
C ARG A 546 29.92 11.46 -7.11
N ARG A 547 29.99 10.13 -7.28
CA ARG A 547 30.97 9.21 -6.65
C ARG A 547 31.06 9.26 -5.12
N LEU A 548 30.08 9.84 -4.44
CA LEU A 548 30.06 9.94 -2.97
C LEU A 548 30.18 8.57 -2.27
N ASP A 549 29.60 7.50 -2.81
CA ASP A 549 29.74 6.16 -2.23
C ASP A 549 31.18 5.65 -2.20
N VAL A 550 31.97 5.99 -3.23
CA VAL A 550 33.39 5.65 -3.29
C VAL A 550 34.16 6.49 -2.29
N LEU A 551 33.90 7.80 -2.28
CA LEU A 551 34.52 8.74 -1.35
C LEU A 551 34.29 8.32 0.11
N PHE A 552 33.05 8.09 0.54
CA PHE A 552 32.75 7.71 1.92
C PHE A 552 33.33 6.36 2.29
N LYS A 553 33.37 5.41 1.36
CA LYS A 553 34.04 4.13 1.59
C LYS A 553 35.55 4.30 1.83
N SER A 554 36.20 5.22 1.13
CA SER A 554 37.61 5.53 1.34
C SER A 554 37.83 6.32 2.63
N LEU A 555 37.03 7.35 2.88
CA LEU A 555 37.08 8.17 4.10
C LEU A 555 36.82 7.34 5.37
N SER A 556 35.97 6.32 5.31
CA SER A 556 35.72 5.42 6.45
C SER A 556 36.96 4.65 6.93
N LYS A 557 38.01 4.58 6.11
CA LYS A 557 39.30 3.97 6.45
C LYS A 557 40.33 5.00 6.92
N CYS A 558 40.05 6.29 6.79
CA CYS A 558 40.90 7.38 7.29
C CYS A 558 40.65 7.62 8.77
N VAL A 559 41.71 8.00 9.49
CA VAL A 559 41.61 8.44 10.90
C VAL A 559 40.68 9.66 11.01
N ASP A 560 40.81 10.63 10.09
CA ASP A 560 40.02 11.86 10.07
C ASP A 560 38.73 11.76 9.23
N GLY A 561 38.26 10.55 8.89
CA GLY A 561 37.13 10.34 7.99
C GLY A 561 35.85 11.08 8.39
N LYS A 562 35.51 11.06 9.69
CA LYS A 562 34.32 11.77 10.21
C LYS A 562 34.42 13.29 10.11
N ARG A 563 35.63 13.85 10.33
CA ARG A 563 35.88 15.28 10.18
C ARG A 563 35.71 15.67 8.72
N CYS A 564 36.29 14.90 7.81
CA CYS A 564 36.14 15.10 6.37
C CYS A 564 34.67 15.10 5.94
N GLU A 565 33.85 14.14 6.38
CA GLU A 565 32.42 14.12 6.07
C GLU A 565 31.67 15.37 6.57
N LYS A 566 32.04 15.90 7.74
CA LYS A 566 31.48 17.15 8.27
C LYS A 566 31.94 18.36 7.46
N ASP A 567 33.19 18.41 7.03
CA ASP A 567 33.70 19.48 6.18
C ASP A 567 32.94 19.53 4.84
N TRP A 568 32.59 18.38 4.26
CA TRP A 568 31.71 18.30 3.08
C TRP A 568 30.30 18.83 3.34
N LEU A 569 29.72 18.49 4.48
CA LEU A 569 28.40 18.97 4.87
C LEU A 569 28.38 20.52 4.92
N GLU A 570 29.37 21.12 5.56
CA GLU A 570 29.45 22.57 5.76
C GLU A 570 29.94 23.35 4.53
N ALA A 571 30.91 22.82 3.79
CA ALA A 571 31.53 23.53 2.67
C ALA A 571 30.79 23.33 1.34
N VAL A 572 30.04 22.22 1.18
CA VAL A 572 29.43 21.84 -0.09
C VAL A 572 27.91 21.77 0.01
N TRP A 573 27.37 20.88 0.84
CA TRP A 573 25.94 20.52 0.74
C TRP A 573 25.02 21.59 1.34
N LYS A 574 25.33 22.12 2.52
CA LYS A 574 24.53 23.21 3.12
C LYS A 574 24.50 24.45 2.20
N PRO A 575 25.62 24.99 1.69
CA PRO A 575 25.61 26.11 0.74
C PRO A 575 24.85 25.79 -0.54
N THR A 576 24.98 24.57 -1.09
CA THR A 576 24.27 24.20 -2.32
C THR A 576 22.75 24.09 -2.11
N ILE A 577 22.29 23.52 -0.99
CA ILE A 577 20.86 23.48 -0.65
C ILE A 577 20.31 24.89 -0.49
N ASP A 578 21.04 25.75 0.24
CA ASP A 578 20.64 27.14 0.46
C ASP A 578 20.53 27.92 -0.86
N ALA A 579 21.52 27.77 -1.74
CA ALA A 579 21.50 28.38 -3.08
C ALA A 579 20.32 27.90 -3.94
N LEU A 580 19.93 26.62 -3.86
CA LEU A 580 18.76 26.10 -4.57
C LEU A 580 17.46 26.71 -4.02
N ILE A 581 17.30 26.77 -2.70
CA ILE A 581 16.13 27.41 -2.06
C ILE A 581 16.10 28.91 -2.42
N GLN A 582 17.25 29.58 -2.46
CA GLN A 582 17.36 30.96 -2.89
C GLN A 582 16.91 31.13 -4.36
N ILE A 583 17.42 30.31 -5.28
CA ILE A 583 17.01 30.32 -6.69
C ILE A 583 15.50 30.14 -6.82
N GLU A 584 14.92 29.21 -6.06
CA GLU A 584 13.47 29.00 -6.02
C GLU A 584 12.72 30.26 -5.55
N THR A 585 13.19 30.89 -4.46
CA THR A 585 12.57 32.12 -3.94
C THR A 585 12.65 33.28 -4.92
N THR A 586 13.79 33.46 -5.60
CA THR A 586 13.98 34.49 -6.63
C THR A 586 13.02 34.29 -7.81
N LEU A 587 12.63 33.04 -8.10
CA LEU A 587 11.75 32.72 -9.22
C LEU A 587 10.26 32.73 -8.85
N HIS A 588 9.88 32.73 -7.56
CA HIS A 588 8.53 32.41 -7.06
C HIS A 588 7.40 33.38 -7.51
N ASP A 589 7.73 34.53 -8.09
CA ASP A 589 6.76 35.48 -8.66
C ASP A 589 6.10 34.98 -9.97
N SER A 590 5.37 35.85 -10.69
CA SER A 590 4.70 35.56 -11.98
C SER A 590 5.63 34.93 -13.05
N LEU A 591 6.94 35.08 -12.88
CA LEU A 591 7.96 34.52 -13.75
C LEU A 591 8.22 33.03 -13.53
N TYR A 592 7.86 32.42 -12.39
CA TYR A 592 8.11 30.98 -12.13
C TYR A 592 7.52 30.09 -13.23
N ASN A 593 6.23 30.29 -13.51
CA ASN A 593 5.51 29.49 -14.48
C ASN A 593 5.94 29.78 -15.93
N THR A 594 6.45 30.99 -16.17
CA THR A 594 6.91 31.44 -17.48
C THR A 594 8.31 30.91 -17.79
N LEU A 595 9.24 31.02 -16.84
CA LEU A 595 10.65 30.68 -17.01
C LEU A 595 10.95 29.20 -16.79
N VAL A 596 10.24 28.53 -15.87
CA VAL A 596 10.59 27.16 -15.44
C VAL A 596 9.61 26.15 -16.05
N PRO A 597 10.00 25.43 -17.13
CA PRO A 597 9.21 24.33 -17.65
C PRO A 597 8.91 23.30 -16.56
N VAL A 598 7.72 22.71 -16.61
CA VAL A 598 7.23 21.74 -15.62
C VAL A 598 8.26 20.62 -15.36
N LEU A 599 8.97 20.17 -16.39
CA LEU A 599 10.00 19.12 -16.32
C LEU A 599 11.20 19.44 -15.42
N TYR A 600 11.47 20.71 -15.12
CA TYR A 600 12.66 21.15 -14.39
C TYR A 600 12.37 21.68 -12.97
N ARG A 601 11.09 21.84 -12.61
CA ARG A 601 10.67 22.45 -11.34
C ARG A 601 11.23 21.75 -10.10
N ASP A 602 11.45 20.44 -10.17
CA ASP A 602 11.97 19.70 -9.02
C ASP A 602 13.49 19.85 -8.85
N TYR A 603 14.23 20.17 -9.91
CA TYR A 603 15.70 20.25 -9.85
C TYR A 603 16.23 21.52 -9.18
N ILE A 604 15.40 22.56 -9.12
CA ILE A 604 15.74 23.83 -8.48
C ILE A 604 15.39 23.86 -6.99
N LYS A 605 14.79 22.79 -6.45
CA LYS A 605 14.40 22.71 -5.04
C LYS A 605 15.51 22.09 -4.20
N GLY A 606 15.70 22.58 -2.97
CA GLY A 606 16.68 22.02 -2.03
C GLY A 606 16.52 20.50 -1.79
N ILE A 607 15.29 19.99 -1.87
CA ILE A 607 14.98 18.56 -1.74
C ILE A 607 15.69 17.69 -2.79
N TYR A 608 15.99 18.23 -3.98
CA TYR A 608 16.64 17.46 -5.05
C TYR A 608 18.01 16.93 -4.62
N LEU A 609 18.88 17.80 -4.10
CA LEU A 609 20.18 17.39 -3.60
C LEU A 609 20.05 16.46 -2.39
N TYR A 610 19.16 16.81 -1.44
CA TYR A 610 18.91 15.98 -0.26
C TYR A 610 18.56 14.53 -0.65
N GLN A 611 17.65 14.33 -1.59
CA GLN A 611 17.22 12.99 -2.01
C GLN A 611 18.36 12.16 -2.60
N ARG A 612 19.32 12.80 -3.30
CA ARG A 612 20.52 12.13 -3.82
C ARG A 612 21.46 11.73 -2.70
N LEU A 613 21.72 12.64 -1.75
CA LEU A 613 22.58 12.39 -0.59
C LEU A 613 21.99 11.31 0.33
N ALA A 614 20.67 11.30 0.55
CA ALA A 614 20.00 10.29 1.36
C ALA A 614 20.15 8.85 0.81
N ASN A 615 20.49 8.69 -0.48
CA ASN A 615 20.71 7.38 -1.09
C ASN A 615 22.16 6.89 -0.98
N THR A 616 23.10 7.71 -0.48
CA THR A 616 24.52 7.35 -0.38
C THR A 616 24.85 6.65 0.95
N SER A 617 26.14 6.50 1.24
CA SER A 617 26.68 5.95 2.49
C SER A 617 27.04 7.01 3.55
N ILE A 618 26.44 8.21 3.47
CA ILE A 618 26.63 9.29 4.45
C ILE A 618 26.28 8.83 5.89
N SER A 619 27.01 9.37 6.87
CA SER A 619 26.71 9.14 8.28
C SER A 619 25.26 9.53 8.65
N PRO A 620 24.54 8.66 9.38
CA PRO A 620 23.18 8.90 9.91
C PRO A 620 22.96 10.27 10.56
N HIS A 621 23.91 10.68 11.41
CA HIS A 621 23.80 11.92 12.16
C HIS A 621 23.93 13.14 11.25
N LEU A 622 24.78 13.07 10.22
CA LEU A 622 24.92 14.14 9.24
C LEU A 622 23.69 14.23 8.33
N LEU A 623 23.05 13.09 7.99
CA LEU A 623 21.79 13.11 7.26
C LEU A 623 20.66 13.74 8.08
N ALA A 624 20.59 13.45 9.38
CA ALA A 624 19.62 14.09 10.29
C ALA A 624 19.89 15.60 10.44
N GLU A 625 21.16 16.00 10.55
CA GLU A 625 21.56 17.41 10.57
C GLU A 625 21.19 18.13 9.26
N LEU A 626 21.42 17.48 8.11
CA LEU A 626 21.01 17.99 6.80
C LEU A 626 19.49 18.07 6.66
N THR A 627 18.75 17.11 7.23
CA THR A 627 17.27 17.13 7.25
C THR A 627 16.77 18.34 8.03
N ARG A 628 17.34 18.59 9.21
CA ARG A 628 17.01 19.76 10.03
C ARG A 628 17.35 21.05 9.29
N PHE A 629 18.57 21.16 8.75
CA PHE A 629 18.98 22.31 7.95
C PHE A 629 18.04 22.58 6.77
N LEU A 630 17.64 21.55 6.02
CA LEU A 630 16.70 21.71 4.91
C LEU A 630 15.37 22.28 5.39
N ILE A 631 14.79 21.73 6.46
CA ILE A 631 13.51 22.19 7.02
C ILE A 631 13.62 23.63 7.53
N ASP A 632 14.67 23.94 8.28
CA ASP A 632 14.90 25.27 8.86
C ASP A 632 15.12 26.32 7.78
N GLN A 633 15.91 26.02 6.74
CA GLN A 633 16.14 26.94 5.62
C GLN A 633 14.90 27.13 4.75
N MET A 634 14.15 26.05 4.49
CA MET A 634 12.86 26.18 3.80
C MET A 634 11.91 27.07 4.60
N ARG A 635 11.84 26.89 5.93
CA ARG A 635 11.03 27.76 6.81
C ARG A 635 11.50 29.21 6.78
N ALA A 636 12.81 29.45 6.84
CA ALA A 636 13.40 30.78 6.88
C ALA A 636 13.19 31.56 5.58
N ARG A 637 13.36 30.91 4.41
CA ARG A 637 13.30 31.59 3.10
C ARG A 637 11.92 31.58 2.45
N LEU A 638 11.14 30.50 2.58
CA LEU A 638 9.81 30.38 1.96
C LEU A 638 8.66 30.88 2.86
N GLY A 639 8.92 31.04 4.16
CA GLY A 639 7.90 31.31 5.16
C GLY A 639 6.92 30.15 5.38
N SER A 640 5.96 30.33 6.28
CA SER A 640 4.99 29.28 6.66
C SER A 640 4.09 28.84 5.50
N ALA A 641 3.61 29.79 4.68
CA ALA A 641 2.76 29.49 3.52
C ALA A 641 3.49 28.69 2.43
N GLY A 642 4.72 29.09 2.09
CA GLY A 642 5.55 28.36 1.12
C GLY A 642 5.95 26.98 1.62
N LEU A 643 6.27 26.85 2.91
CA LEU A 643 6.55 25.55 3.54
C LEU A 643 5.32 24.62 3.50
N LYS A 644 4.11 25.15 3.74
CA LYS A 644 2.84 24.40 3.63
C LYS A 644 2.58 23.94 2.20
N ALA A 645 2.83 24.79 1.20
CA ALA A 645 2.72 24.41 -0.22
C ALA A 645 3.69 23.29 -0.61
N GLN A 646 4.83 23.18 0.08
CA GLN A 646 5.87 22.19 -0.17
C GLN A 646 5.97 21.09 0.89
N ILE A 647 4.92 20.85 1.67
CA ILE A 647 4.95 19.89 2.78
C ILE A 647 5.39 18.48 2.34
N HIS A 648 5.05 18.08 1.10
CA HIS A 648 5.46 16.80 0.53
C HIS A 648 6.99 16.64 0.41
N ASN A 649 7.74 17.74 0.23
CA ASN A 649 9.20 17.71 0.20
C ASN A 649 9.76 17.40 1.59
N VAL A 650 9.21 18.03 2.64
CA VAL A 650 9.56 17.77 4.04
C VAL A 650 9.23 16.33 4.42
N VAL A 651 8.02 15.88 4.11
CA VAL A 651 7.58 14.50 4.34
C VAL A 651 8.48 13.51 3.61
N SER A 652 8.87 13.80 2.36
CA SER A 652 9.82 12.96 1.61
C SER A 652 11.21 12.92 2.25
N ALA A 653 11.70 14.05 2.78
CA ALA A 653 12.99 14.10 3.44
C ALA A 653 13.02 13.23 4.71
N ILE A 654 11.97 13.36 5.53
CA ILE A 654 11.78 12.59 6.76
C ILE A 654 11.58 11.10 6.45
N ASP A 655 10.78 10.74 5.44
CA ASP A 655 10.59 9.34 5.05
C ASP A 655 11.91 8.69 4.59
N ARG A 656 12.78 9.42 3.88
CA ARG A 656 14.10 8.89 3.51
C ARG A 656 15.00 8.66 4.72
N LEU A 657 15.03 9.60 5.67
CA LEU A 657 15.72 9.42 6.95
C LEU A 657 15.14 8.23 7.73
N ALA A 658 13.81 8.09 7.73
CA ALA A 658 13.10 7.02 8.41
C ALA A 658 13.42 5.63 7.83
N ASN A 659 13.62 5.53 6.52
CA ASN A 659 13.98 4.27 5.86
C ASN A 659 15.44 3.84 6.13
N SER A 660 16.37 4.78 6.35
CA SER A 660 17.77 4.50 6.65
C SER A 660 18.02 4.32 8.16
N GLU A 661 17.61 5.31 8.95
CA GLU A 661 17.93 5.52 10.36
C GLU A 661 16.65 5.92 11.12
N PRO A 662 15.73 4.96 11.31
CA PRO A 662 14.35 5.23 11.74
C PRO A 662 14.28 5.93 13.11
N GLN A 663 15.25 5.68 14.00
CA GLN A 663 15.28 6.30 15.32
C GLN A 663 15.55 7.81 15.25
N LEU A 664 16.42 8.24 14.33
CA LEU A 664 16.71 9.67 14.15
C LEU A 664 15.56 10.41 13.48
N ALA A 665 14.67 9.70 12.78
CA ALA A 665 13.47 10.27 12.18
C ALA A 665 12.33 10.47 13.19
N CYS A 666 12.31 9.72 14.31
CA CYS A 666 11.22 9.80 15.31
C CYS A 666 10.95 11.25 15.78
N PRO A 667 11.95 12.06 16.19
CA PRO A 667 11.70 13.45 16.60
C PRO A 667 11.10 14.28 15.47
N PHE A 668 11.61 14.16 14.24
CA PHE A 668 11.07 14.92 13.10
C PHE A 668 9.60 14.56 12.79
N ILE A 669 9.24 13.29 12.91
CA ILE A 669 7.85 12.84 12.71
C ILE A 669 6.95 13.41 13.81
N SER A 670 7.39 13.32 15.07
CA SER A 670 6.67 13.90 16.21
C SER A 670 6.52 15.41 16.06
N ASP A 671 7.62 16.13 15.83
CA ASP A 671 7.64 17.58 15.71
C ASP A 671 6.74 18.04 14.55
N LEU A 672 6.76 17.36 13.39
CA LEU A 672 5.96 17.75 12.24
C LEU A 672 4.45 17.49 12.45
N ILE A 673 4.08 16.33 13.01
CA ILE A 673 2.67 16.00 13.27
C ILE A 673 2.08 16.90 14.36
N LEU A 674 2.93 17.27 15.32
CA LEU A 674 2.57 18.15 16.42
C LEU A 674 2.78 19.64 16.06
N ASP A 675 3.34 19.99 14.90
CA ASP A 675 3.56 21.39 14.54
C ASP A 675 2.24 22.13 14.37
N ASP A 676 2.17 23.31 14.99
CA ASP A 676 0.96 24.09 15.01
C ASP A 676 0.61 24.71 13.65
N ASP A 677 1.60 24.90 12.78
CA ASP A 677 1.42 25.48 11.45
C ASP A 677 0.82 24.48 10.44
N PHE A 678 0.84 23.17 10.73
CA PHE A 678 0.35 22.11 9.83
C PHE A 678 -0.91 21.37 10.32
N LYS A 679 -1.59 21.89 11.36
CA LYS A 679 -2.81 21.29 11.96
C LYS A 679 -3.90 20.91 10.94
N GLU A 680 -4.02 21.66 9.85
CA GLU A 680 -5.05 21.48 8.84
C GLU A 680 -4.78 20.34 7.83
N ALA A 681 -3.59 19.75 7.81
CA ALA A 681 -3.20 18.78 6.79
C ALA A 681 -2.86 17.41 7.42
N SER A 682 -3.84 16.51 7.52
CA SER A 682 -3.62 15.15 8.05
C SER A 682 -3.43 14.08 6.96
N SER A 683 -3.53 14.45 5.68
CA SER A 683 -3.44 13.51 4.54
C SER A 683 -2.11 12.77 4.46
N TRP A 684 -1.01 13.41 4.91
CA TRP A 684 0.33 12.83 4.89
C TRP A 684 0.73 12.15 6.21
N HIS A 685 -0.07 12.28 7.30
CA HIS A 685 0.27 11.66 8.60
C HIS A 685 0.46 10.14 8.47
N ARG A 686 -0.41 9.49 7.68
CA ARG A 686 -0.34 8.04 7.39
C ARG A 686 0.91 7.62 6.63
N GLN A 687 1.57 8.54 5.93
CA GLN A 687 2.82 8.25 5.24
C GLN A 687 3.98 8.13 6.23
N LEU A 688 4.05 9.04 7.20
CA LEU A 688 5.10 9.08 8.22
C LEU A 688 4.84 8.09 9.36
N MET A 689 3.65 8.10 9.93
CA MET A 689 3.18 7.10 10.89
C MET A 689 2.50 5.95 10.15
N SER A 690 3.30 5.17 9.44
CA SER A 690 2.83 4.01 8.68
C SER A 690 3.25 2.70 9.33
N TYR A 691 2.52 1.62 9.01
CA TYR A 691 2.98 0.25 9.23
C TYR A 691 4.42 0.06 8.73
N ARG A 692 4.73 0.64 7.55
CA ARG A 692 6.06 0.53 6.94
C ARG A 692 7.12 1.14 7.84
N PHE A 693 6.95 2.35 8.34
CA PHE A 693 7.90 3.00 9.25
C PHE A 693 8.09 2.19 10.54
N LEU A 694 6.99 1.87 11.22
CA LEU A 694 7.01 1.11 12.48
C LEU A 694 7.64 -0.27 12.32
N SER A 695 7.48 -0.91 11.15
CA SER A 695 8.09 -2.21 10.86
C SER A 695 9.61 -2.18 10.75
N VAL A 696 10.22 -1.00 10.59
CA VAL A 696 11.67 -0.80 10.47
C VAL A 696 12.32 -0.45 11.81
N LEU A 697 11.54 0.09 12.75
CA LEU A 697 12.00 0.40 14.10
C LEU A 697 12.30 -0.89 14.88
N PRO A 698 13.43 -0.96 15.61
CA PRO A 698 13.64 -2.00 16.62
C PRO A 698 12.49 -2.05 17.62
N ALA A 699 12.18 -3.23 18.16
CA ALA A 699 11.01 -3.47 19.00
C ALA A 699 10.82 -2.39 20.09
N ARG A 700 11.84 -2.21 20.93
CA ARG A 700 11.83 -1.22 22.02
C ARG A 700 11.64 0.22 21.54
N LYS A 701 12.17 0.58 20.37
CA LYS A 701 12.05 1.93 19.82
C LYS A 701 10.70 2.18 19.18
N ALA A 702 10.08 1.16 18.59
CA ALA A 702 8.69 1.23 18.13
C ALA A 702 7.76 1.45 19.33
N GLU A 703 7.99 0.74 20.43
CA GLU A 703 7.26 0.93 21.69
C GLU A 703 7.42 2.34 22.25
N GLU A 704 8.66 2.79 22.45
CA GLU A 704 8.96 4.14 22.98
C GLU A 704 8.31 5.23 22.10
N PHE A 705 8.38 5.09 20.77
CA PHE A 705 7.78 6.04 19.85
C PHE A 705 6.25 6.07 19.94
N LEU A 706 5.59 4.90 19.92
CA LEU A 706 4.12 4.81 20.00
C LEU A 706 3.61 5.35 21.34
N ARG A 707 4.29 5.04 22.45
CA ARG A 707 3.95 5.58 23.77
C ARG A 707 4.11 7.09 23.82
N THR A 708 5.23 7.61 23.30
CA THR A 708 5.50 9.07 23.28
C THR A 708 4.46 9.81 22.45
N MET A 709 4.15 9.29 21.26
CA MET A 709 3.15 9.88 20.36
C MET A 709 1.75 9.83 20.97
N ALA A 710 1.37 8.69 21.55
CA ALA A 710 0.08 8.56 22.21
C ALA A 710 -0.06 9.57 23.37
N ASN A 711 0.93 9.65 24.26
CA ASN A 711 0.93 10.60 25.37
C ASN A 711 0.81 12.05 24.88
N ALA A 712 1.55 12.42 23.84
CA ALA A 712 1.48 13.76 23.26
C ALA A 712 0.10 14.08 22.65
N ILE A 713 -0.53 13.09 22.01
CA ILE A 713 -1.89 13.22 21.46
C ILE A 713 -2.92 13.31 22.59
N THR A 714 -2.83 12.45 23.60
CA THR A 714 -3.68 12.46 24.80
C THR A 714 -3.62 13.81 25.51
N GLU A 715 -2.41 14.33 25.76
CA GLU A 715 -2.25 15.63 26.43
C GLU A 715 -2.83 16.78 25.61
N ARG A 716 -2.71 16.73 24.28
CA ARG A 716 -3.35 17.74 23.42
C ARG A 716 -4.87 17.62 23.37
N MET A 717 -5.42 16.41 23.42
CA MET A 717 -6.87 16.24 23.55
C MET A 717 -7.36 16.80 24.88
N ARG A 718 -6.63 16.56 25.98
CA ARG A 718 -6.89 17.17 27.29
C ARG A 718 -6.83 18.69 27.26
N GLU A 719 -5.78 19.28 26.69
CA GLU A 719 -5.68 20.74 26.49
C GLU A 719 -6.86 21.29 25.67
N GLN A 720 -7.26 20.58 24.62
CA GLN A 720 -8.40 20.94 23.78
C GLN A 720 -9.72 20.90 24.55
N ASN A 721 -9.92 19.87 25.36
CA ASN A 721 -11.11 19.69 26.21
C ASN A 721 -11.18 20.81 27.27
N ASN A 722 -10.08 21.05 27.99
CA ASN A 722 -10.01 22.11 29.02
C ASN A 722 -10.30 23.50 28.44
N ASN A 723 -9.79 23.80 27.24
CA ASN A 723 -10.05 25.08 26.56
C ASN A 723 -11.52 25.23 26.10
N PHE A 724 -12.19 24.13 25.79
CA PHE A 724 -13.62 24.12 25.47
C PHE A 724 -14.44 24.41 26.73
N ASP A 725 -14.19 23.67 27.81
CA ASP A 725 -14.91 23.80 29.08
C ASP A 725 -14.73 25.21 29.70
N SER A 726 -13.52 25.76 29.61
CA SER A 726 -13.21 27.11 30.11
C SER A 726 -13.97 28.23 29.39
N LYS A 727 -14.35 28.01 28.12
CA LYS A 727 -15.14 28.97 27.34
C LYS A 727 -16.62 28.83 27.60
N GLU A 728 -17.10 27.62 27.84
CA GLU A 728 -18.49 27.35 28.20
C GLU A 728 -18.82 27.94 29.59
N ALA A 729 -17.86 27.91 30.52
CA ALA A 729 -17.96 28.57 31.83
C ALA A 729 -17.85 30.11 31.78
N ARG A 730 -17.31 30.70 30.70
CA ARG A 730 -17.16 32.16 30.50
C ARG A 730 -18.09 32.65 29.39
N SER A 731 -19.39 32.46 29.57
CA SER A 731 -20.36 33.25 28.81
C SER A 731 -20.40 34.67 29.37
N VAL A 732 -19.78 35.61 28.65
CA VAL A 732 -20.15 37.03 28.43
C VAL A 732 -18.87 37.83 28.11
N LYS A 733 -18.80 38.31 26.86
CA LYS A 733 -17.94 39.39 26.32
C LYS A 733 -16.42 39.20 26.40
N GLU A 734 -15.83 38.79 25.28
CA GLU A 734 -14.91 39.64 24.50
C GLU A 734 -14.46 38.87 23.24
N SER A 735 -14.78 39.45 22.09
CA SER A 735 -14.22 39.08 20.80
C SER A 735 -12.83 39.69 20.71
N ASP A 736 -11.83 39.02 21.26
CA ASP A 736 -10.43 39.39 21.02
C ASP A 736 -9.70 38.34 20.18
N GLY A 737 -8.86 38.85 19.28
CA GLY A 737 -8.37 38.18 18.11
C GLY A 737 -7.42 37.01 18.38
N SER A 738 -7.53 35.99 17.52
CA SER A 738 -6.42 35.12 17.09
C SER A 738 -5.52 34.50 18.19
N MET A 739 -6.10 33.92 19.24
CA MET A 739 -5.35 32.90 19.99
C MET A 739 -5.36 31.60 19.19
N LYS A 740 -4.26 31.29 18.48
CA LYS A 740 -4.07 30.06 17.67
C LYS A 740 -4.39 28.81 18.52
N ARG A 741 -5.56 28.21 18.33
CA ARG A 741 -6.03 27.04 19.12
C ARG A 741 -5.17 25.82 18.85
N LYS A 742 -4.64 25.17 19.88
CA LYS A 742 -4.00 23.84 19.79
C LYS A 742 -5.10 22.78 19.69
N THR A 743 -5.27 22.19 18.52
CA THR A 743 -6.30 21.17 18.26
C THR A 743 -5.68 19.98 17.54
N VAL A 744 -6.11 18.76 17.89
CA VAL A 744 -5.69 17.54 17.19
C VAL A 744 -6.77 17.09 16.23
N LYS A 745 -6.37 16.68 15.03
CA LYS A 745 -7.31 16.13 14.04
C LYS A 745 -7.78 14.73 14.41
N VAL A 746 -9.09 14.52 14.30
CA VAL A 746 -9.79 13.22 14.43
C VAL A 746 -9.11 12.12 13.62
N THR A 747 -8.74 12.40 12.37
CA THR A 747 -8.07 11.42 11.48
C THR A 747 -6.71 10.95 12.01
N THR A 748 -5.99 11.79 12.77
CA THR A 748 -4.69 11.44 13.37
C THR A 748 -4.87 10.45 14.51
N VAL A 749 -5.86 10.68 15.37
CA VAL A 749 -6.17 9.79 16.50
C VAL A 749 -6.71 8.46 15.99
N LYS A 750 -7.64 8.47 15.00
CA LYS A 750 -8.13 7.25 14.34
C LYS A 750 -6.99 6.43 13.72
N MET A 751 -6.04 7.09 13.06
CA MET A 751 -4.87 6.42 12.48
C MET A 751 -4.04 5.72 13.57
N LEU A 752 -3.79 6.38 14.71
CA LEU A 752 -3.06 5.75 15.82
C LEU A 752 -3.83 4.56 16.40
N ALA A 753 -5.15 4.68 16.60
CA ALA A 753 -5.99 3.59 17.08
C ALA A 753 -5.97 2.37 16.13
N GLN A 754 -5.96 2.60 14.81
CA GLN A 754 -5.85 1.55 13.78
C GLN A 754 -4.45 0.91 13.74
N ILE A 755 -3.39 1.66 14.02
CA ILE A 755 -2.03 1.11 14.12
C ILE A 755 -1.93 0.17 15.31
N LEU A 756 -2.50 0.56 16.45
CA LEU A 756 -2.50 -0.19 17.70
C LEU A 756 -3.36 -1.48 17.60
N GLN A 757 -4.43 -1.45 16.78
CA GLN A 757 -5.27 -2.61 16.46
C GLN A 757 -4.47 -3.82 15.95
N HIS A 758 -3.43 -3.59 15.14
CA HIS A 758 -2.67 -4.68 14.53
C HIS A 758 -1.66 -5.36 15.46
N LYS A 759 -1.35 -4.77 16.63
CA LYS A 759 -0.51 -5.30 17.74
C LYS A 759 0.85 -5.91 17.42
N ILE A 760 1.30 -5.91 16.16
CA ILE A 760 2.54 -6.57 15.80
C ILE A 760 3.78 -5.83 16.29
N PHE A 761 3.65 -4.56 16.70
CA PHE A 761 4.78 -3.69 17.02
C PHE A 761 5.11 -3.63 18.51
N ILE A 762 4.11 -3.86 19.37
CA ILE A 762 4.20 -3.70 20.83
C ILE A 762 3.44 -4.82 21.53
N ASP A 763 3.66 -4.94 22.83
CA ASP A 763 2.90 -5.85 23.69
C ASP A 763 1.39 -5.58 23.61
N PRO A 764 0.54 -6.62 23.48
CA PRO A 764 -0.92 -6.46 23.45
C PRO A 764 -1.48 -5.70 24.66
N SER A 765 -0.93 -5.91 25.86
CA SER A 765 -1.37 -5.22 27.09
C SER A 765 -1.07 -3.73 27.00
N LEU A 766 0.13 -3.37 26.56
CA LEU A 766 0.48 -1.98 26.34
C LEU A 766 -0.37 -1.31 25.24
N SER A 767 -0.68 -2.05 24.16
CA SER A 767 -1.60 -1.53 23.15
C SER A 767 -2.96 -1.17 23.75
N CYS A 768 -3.48 -2.01 24.64
CA CYS A 768 -4.73 -1.76 25.37
C CYS A 768 -4.61 -0.56 26.31
N GLU A 769 -3.55 -0.46 27.11
CA GLU A 769 -3.31 0.70 27.99
C GLU A 769 -3.33 2.01 27.22
N ILE A 770 -2.64 2.05 26.06
CA ILE A 770 -2.60 3.24 25.21
C ILE A 770 -4.00 3.57 24.64
N LEU A 771 -4.72 2.55 24.13
CA LEU A 771 -6.06 2.74 23.59
C LEU A 771 -7.04 3.26 24.66
N ILE A 772 -6.99 2.71 25.88
CA ILE A 772 -7.82 3.15 27.01
C ILE A 772 -7.47 4.59 27.40
N GLY A 773 -6.18 4.95 27.47
CA GLY A 773 -5.74 6.32 27.76
C GLY A 773 -6.10 7.33 26.66
N LEU A 774 -6.28 6.91 25.41
CA LEU A 774 -6.83 7.74 24.34
C LEU A 774 -8.36 7.86 24.46
N LEU A 775 -9.04 6.79 24.87
CA LEU A 775 -10.50 6.75 25.02
C LEU A 775 -10.99 7.67 26.14
N SER A 776 -10.25 7.76 27.25
CA SER A 776 -10.61 8.58 28.41
C SER A 776 -10.69 10.07 28.10
N GLU A 777 -9.89 10.57 27.15
CA GLU A 777 -9.86 11.99 26.74
C GLU A 777 -10.63 12.26 25.43
N ALA A 778 -11.11 11.22 24.73
CA ALA A 778 -11.74 11.36 23.42
C ALA A 778 -13.19 11.84 23.54
N ARG A 779 -13.53 13.04 23.07
CA ARG A 779 -14.95 13.50 22.98
C ARG A 779 -15.64 13.20 21.65
N HIS A 780 -14.88 13.12 20.55
CA HIS A 780 -15.45 12.96 19.21
C HIS A 780 -15.88 11.50 18.93
N ILE A 781 -17.10 11.30 18.41
CA ILE A 781 -17.71 9.98 18.18
C ILE A 781 -16.84 9.04 17.33
N ASP A 782 -16.33 9.50 16.18
CA ASP A 782 -15.44 8.69 15.33
C ASP A 782 -14.18 8.18 16.03
N ILE A 783 -13.65 8.93 17.00
CA ILE A 783 -12.46 8.52 17.77
C ILE A 783 -12.87 7.40 18.72
N ARG A 784 -13.97 7.60 19.47
CA ARG A 784 -14.51 6.59 20.39
C ARG A 784 -14.81 5.29 19.65
N VAL A 785 -15.56 5.34 18.55
CA VAL A 785 -15.90 4.16 17.72
C VAL A 785 -14.65 3.44 17.24
N ALA A 786 -13.65 4.17 16.71
CA ALA A 786 -12.42 3.55 16.23
C ALA A 786 -11.61 2.86 17.34
N ILE A 787 -11.53 3.48 18.53
CA ILE A 787 -10.83 2.90 19.68
C ILE A 787 -11.59 1.69 20.23
N THR A 788 -12.90 1.81 20.41
CA THR A 788 -13.76 0.71 20.89
C THR A 788 -13.69 -0.50 19.96
N ALA A 789 -13.72 -0.29 18.63
CA ALA A 789 -13.53 -1.37 17.67
C ALA A 789 -12.15 -2.06 17.81
N SER A 790 -11.07 -1.28 17.98
CA SER A 790 -9.72 -1.82 18.21
C SER A 790 -9.60 -2.61 19.52
N LEU A 791 -10.29 -2.19 20.58
CA LEU A 791 -10.35 -2.91 21.86
C LEU A 791 -11.12 -4.23 21.71
N PHE A 792 -12.25 -4.24 20.98
CA PHE A 792 -12.99 -5.47 20.70
C PHE A 792 -12.17 -6.49 19.91
N ASP A 793 -11.52 -6.05 18.83
CA ASP A 793 -10.65 -6.93 18.05
C ASP A 793 -9.50 -7.47 18.91
N THR A 794 -9.12 -6.74 19.95
CA THR A 794 -8.13 -7.23 20.91
C THR A 794 -8.64 -8.37 21.77
N MET A 795 -9.86 -8.22 22.26
CA MET A 795 -10.54 -9.18 23.12
C MET A 795 -10.92 -10.47 22.36
N GLU A 796 -11.19 -10.39 21.05
CA GLU A 796 -11.57 -11.53 20.20
C GLU A 796 -10.40 -12.44 19.77
N GLU A 797 -9.16 -12.10 20.09
CA GLU A 797 -8.02 -12.96 19.81
C GLU A 797 -8.03 -14.24 20.69
N PRO A 798 -7.82 -15.44 20.11
CA PRO A 798 -7.90 -16.71 20.85
C PRO A 798 -6.99 -16.78 22.08
N ASP A 799 -5.82 -16.13 22.00
CA ASP A 799 -4.79 -16.17 23.03
C ASP A 799 -4.84 -14.95 23.98
N CYS A 800 -5.96 -14.20 24.02
CA CYS A 800 -6.07 -13.00 24.85
C CYS A 800 -6.11 -13.32 26.36
N PRO A 801 -5.15 -12.81 27.16
CA PRO A 801 -5.11 -13.01 28.62
C PRO A 801 -6.39 -12.53 29.32
N PRO A 802 -6.91 -13.25 30.33
CA PRO A 802 -8.09 -12.84 31.09
C PRO A 802 -7.99 -11.44 31.71
N SER A 803 -6.80 -11.07 32.21
CA SER A 803 -6.56 -9.73 32.78
C SER A 803 -6.77 -8.59 31.79
N ILE A 804 -6.37 -8.78 30.52
CA ILE A 804 -6.57 -7.79 29.46
C ILE A 804 -8.07 -7.70 29.11
N ARG A 805 -8.76 -8.84 29.04
CA ARG A 805 -10.23 -8.87 28.81
C ARG A 805 -10.98 -8.11 29.90
N ASP A 806 -10.63 -8.35 31.17
CA ASP A 806 -11.20 -7.62 32.30
C ASP A 806 -10.93 -6.11 32.23
N GLN A 807 -9.71 -5.71 31.87
CA GLN A 807 -9.34 -4.31 31.72
C GLN A 807 -10.14 -3.63 30.59
N ILE A 808 -10.32 -4.32 29.46
CA ILE A 808 -11.13 -3.82 28.33
C ILE A 808 -12.58 -3.65 28.76
N LEU A 809 -13.19 -4.68 29.36
CA LEU A 809 -14.59 -4.64 29.78
C LEU A 809 -14.86 -3.52 30.80
N SER A 810 -13.95 -3.31 31.76
CA SER A 810 -14.04 -2.20 32.71
C SER A 810 -13.91 -0.84 32.02
N ALA A 811 -13.03 -0.70 31.02
CA ALA A 811 -12.90 0.55 30.27
C ALA A 811 -14.13 0.85 29.38
N LEU A 812 -14.78 -0.19 28.82
CA LEU A 812 -16.04 -0.03 28.10
C LEU A 812 -17.16 0.45 29.04
N GLU A 813 -17.22 -0.13 30.23
CA GLU A 813 -18.17 0.28 31.28
C GLU A 813 -17.97 1.74 31.72
N GLU A 814 -16.72 2.17 31.91
CA GLU A 814 -16.39 3.52 32.38
C GLU A 814 -16.56 4.60 31.28
N PHE A 815 -16.07 4.33 30.05
CA PHE A 815 -15.93 5.39 29.04
C PHE A 815 -16.88 5.27 27.84
N VAL A 816 -17.50 4.09 27.61
CA VAL A 816 -18.41 3.87 26.47
C VAL A 816 -19.86 3.86 26.90
N VAL A 817 -20.23 3.10 27.94
CA VAL A 817 -21.63 2.99 28.42
C VAL A 817 -22.26 4.35 28.72
N PRO A 818 -21.60 5.29 29.44
CA PRO A 818 -22.20 6.60 29.72
C PRO A 818 -22.41 7.47 28.48
N VAL A 819 -21.70 7.20 27.38
CA VAL A 819 -21.83 7.94 26.12
C VAL A 819 -22.89 7.32 25.23
N ALA A 820 -22.86 5.99 25.10
CA ALA A 820 -23.83 5.21 24.33
C ALA A 820 -25.26 5.30 24.90
N SER A 821 -25.41 5.68 26.18
CA SER A 821 -26.72 5.84 26.82
C SER A 821 -27.39 7.20 26.55
N ARG A 822 -26.70 8.16 25.94
CA ARG A 822 -27.16 9.56 25.87
C ARG A 822 -28.25 9.79 24.82
N LEU A 823 -28.85 10.98 24.84
CA LEU A 823 -29.78 11.45 23.80
C LEU A 823 -29.09 11.63 22.43
N ASP A 824 -27.84 12.09 22.42
CA ASP A 824 -27.00 12.22 21.24
C ASP A 824 -25.57 11.83 21.65
N GLU A 825 -25.05 10.72 21.11
CA GLU A 825 -23.69 10.24 21.41
C GLU A 825 -22.60 11.24 21.00
N ARG A 826 -22.93 12.23 20.16
CA ARG A 826 -22.00 13.27 19.68
C ARG A 826 -21.91 14.48 20.60
N ARG A 827 -22.82 14.62 21.58
CA ARG A 827 -22.90 15.78 22.47
C ARG A 827 -22.77 15.34 23.94
N ASP A 828 -22.06 16.15 24.71
CA ASP A 828 -22.06 16.04 26.16
C ASP A 828 -23.25 16.83 26.71
N LEU A 829 -23.94 16.28 27.71
CA LEU A 829 -25.03 16.93 28.45
C LEU A 829 -24.73 16.75 29.94
N ALA A 830 -24.40 17.84 30.63
CA ALA A 830 -24.20 17.86 32.06
C ALA A 830 -25.54 18.04 32.81
N GLU A 831 -25.57 17.71 34.10
CA GLU A 831 -26.76 17.96 34.95
C GLU A 831 -27.11 19.45 35.02
N SER A 832 -26.11 20.35 34.95
CA SER A 832 -26.35 21.79 34.82
C SER A 832 -27.17 22.14 33.58
N ASP A 833 -26.93 21.45 32.46
CA ASP A 833 -27.66 21.70 31.21
C ASP A 833 -29.11 21.24 31.33
N TRP A 834 -29.34 20.11 32.00
CA TRP A 834 -30.70 19.66 32.30
C TRP A 834 -31.45 20.64 33.20
N THR A 835 -30.81 21.18 34.25
CA THR A 835 -31.42 22.22 35.10
C THR A 835 -31.67 23.53 34.35
N ALA A 836 -30.81 23.89 33.38
CA ALA A 836 -31.02 25.07 32.55
C ALA A 836 -32.21 24.89 31.59
N VAL A 837 -32.39 23.69 31.02
CA VAL A 837 -33.55 23.33 30.19
C VAL A 837 -34.84 23.37 31.02
N GLU A 838 -34.80 22.87 32.26
CA GLU A 838 -35.90 22.96 33.22
C GLU A 838 -36.29 24.42 33.54
N ASN A 839 -35.32 25.34 33.51
CA ASN A 839 -35.53 26.78 33.73
C ASN A 839 -35.85 27.59 32.46
N GLY A 840 -36.14 26.94 31.32
CA GLY A 840 -36.68 27.59 30.12
C GLY A 840 -35.75 27.66 28.89
N VAL A 841 -34.54 27.11 28.94
CA VAL A 841 -33.63 27.00 27.76
C VAL A 841 -34.17 25.97 26.75
N SER A 842 -33.81 26.08 25.47
CA SER A 842 -34.18 25.13 24.40
C SER A 842 -33.87 23.67 24.75
N LEU A 843 -34.77 22.74 24.40
CA LEU A 843 -34.56 21.29 24.60
C LEU A 843 -33.28 20.80 23.93
N PRO A 844 -32.58 19.81 24.52
CA PRO A 844 -31.38 19.24 23.92
C PRO A 844 -31.73 18.51 22.62
N ALA A 845 -30.79 18.49 21.68
CA ALA A 845 -30.97 17.73 20.44
C ALA A 845 -30.84 16.23 20.72
N VAL A 846 -31.71 15.44 20.09
CA VAL A 846 -31.64 13.98 20.04
C VAL A 846 -30.94 13.55 18.75
N GLY A 847 -29.98 12.64 18.86
CA GLY A 847 -29.25 12.10 17.72
C GLY A 847 -30.16 11.25 16.83
N GLU A 848 -29.83 11.16 15.54
CA GLU A 848 -30.53 10.23 14.62
C GLU A 848 -29.95 8.80 14.69
N GLU A 849 -28.71 8.64 15.15
CA GLU A 849 -27.92 7.40 15.15
C GLU A 849 -27.32 7.12 16.53
N SER A 850 -27.09 5.83 16.84
CA SER A 850 -26.48 5.34 18.09
C SER A 850 -25.25 4.47 17.83
N ALA A 851 -24.23 5.04 17.19
CA ALA A 851 -23.08 4.31 16.65
C ALA A 851 -22.31 3.45 17.67
N LEU A 852 -22.17 3.90 18.92
CA LEU A 852 -21.50 3.14 19.98
C LEU A 852 -22.41 2.03 20.53
N LEU A 853 -23.68 2.32 20.77
CA LEU A 853 -24.63 1.29 21.22
C LEU A 853 -24.78 0.19 20.15
N ASP A 854 -24.89 0.56 18.88
CA ASP A 854 -24.98 -0.35 17.75
C ASP A 854 -23.72 -1.22 17.67
N LEU A 855 -22.53 -0.63 17.84
CA LEU A 855 -21.27 -1.36 17.88
C LEU A 855 -21.20 -2.34 19.07
N LEU A 856 -21.68 -1.95 20.26
CA LEU A 856 -21.74 -2.85 21.42
C LEU A 856 -22.66 -4.05 21.14
N ILE A 857 -23.85 -3.81 20.57
CA ILE A 857 -24.81 -4.88 20.22
C ILE A 857 -24.22 -5.81 19.16
N GLU A 858 -23.68 -5.25 18.07
CA GLU A 858 -23.09 -6.01 16.97
C GLU A 858 -21.93 -6.89 17.45
N LYS A 859 -21.01 -6.32 18.23
CA LYS A 859 -19.85 -7.04 18.77
C LYS A 859 -20.28 -8.10 19.78
N THR A 860 -21.26 -7.83 20.64
CA THR A 860 -21.81 -8.85 21.55
C THR A 860 -22.38 -10.04 20.77
N ARG A 861 -23.10 -9.76 19.67
CA ARG A 861 -23.67 -10.78 18.79
C ARG A 861 -22.59 -11.64 18.12
N LEU A 862 -21.63 -11.00 17.44
CA LEU A 862 -20.64 -11.65 16.58
C LEU A 862 -19.41 -12.20 17.32
N SER A 863 -19.20 -11.76 18.57
CA SER A 863 -18.02 -12.14 19.34
C SER A 863 -17.89 -13.65 19.51
N LYS A 864 -16.64 -14.12 19.39
CA LYS A 864 -16.23 -15.52 19.62
C LYS A 864 -15.96 -15.83 21.09
N LEU A 865 -16.38 -14.94 22.00
CA LEU A 865 -16.04 -14.98 23.42
C LEU A 865 -16.77 -16.11 24.14
N GLU A 866 -16.09 -16.69 25.14
CA GLU A 866 -16.67 -17.70 26.02
C GLU A 866 -17.66 -17.08 27.04
N GLY A 867 -18.52 -17.93 27.61
CA GLY A 867 -19.80 -17.51 28.20
C GLY A 867 -19.77 -16.40 29.25
N ALA A 868 -18.75 -16.33 30.11
CA ALA A 868 -18.67 -15.32 31.17
C ALA A 868 -18.44 -13.90 30.63
N ASP A 869 -17.52 -13.74 29.67
CA ASP A 869 -17.21 -12.44 29.06
C ASP A 869 -18.38 -11.96 28.19
N LYS A 870 -18.97 -12.89 27.44
CA LYS A 870 -20.17 -12.60 26.64
C LYS A 870 -21.35 -12.16 27.52
N LEU A 871 -21.52 -12.79 28.68
CA LEU A 871 -22.52 -12.40 29.67
C LEU A 871 -22.23 -11.00 30.24
N ARG A 872 -20.97 -10.69 30.60
CA ARG A 872 -20.59 -9.37 31.12
C ARG A 872 -20.81 -8.28 30.06
N LEU A 873 -20.43 -8.52 28.81
CA LEU A 873 -20.64 -7.59 27.72
C LEU A 873 -22.14 -7.37 27.44
N ALA A 874 -22.95 -8.43 27.45
CA ALA A 874 -24.39 -8.30 27.31
C ALA A 874 -25.00 -7.45 28.45
N ARG A 875 -24.52 -7.60 29.70
CA ARG A 875 -24.96 -6.73 30.81
C ARG A 875 -24.64 -5.25 30.57
N LEU A 876 -23.50 -4.92 29.96
CA LEU A 876 -23.18 -3.53 29.59
C LEU A 876 -24.18 -2.98 28.57
N VAL A 877 -24.59 -3.79 27.58
CA VAL A 877 -25.65 -3.40 26.62
C VAL A 877 -26.98 -3.15 27.35
N MET A 878 -27.37 -4.04 28.26
CA MET A 878 -28.63 -3.89 29.03
C MET A 878 -28.60 -2.63 29.90
N ALA A 879 -27.51 -2.39 30.63
CA ALA A 879 -27.32 -1.19 31.43
C ALA A 879 -27.39 0.09 30.56
N THR A 880 -26.81 0.06 29.35
CA THR A 880 -26.87 1.18 28.40
C THR A 880 -28.31 1.49 27.99
N LEU A 881 -29.11 0.46 27.69
CA LEU A 881 -30.53 0.61 27.33
C LEU A 881 -31.37 1.15 28.50
N GLU A 882 -31.12 0.67 29.72
CA GLU A 882 -31.82 1.14 30.92
C GLU A 882 -31.56 2.62 31.21
N ILE A 883 -30.30 3.05 31.15
CA ILE A 883 -29.91 4.45 31.34
C ILE A 883 -30.50 5.31 30.20
N SER A 884 -30.44 4.83 28.95
CA SER A 884 -31.05 5.52 27.81
C SER A 884 -32.55 5.73 27.97
N ALA A 885 -33.27 4.73 28.49
CA ALA A 885 -34.71 4.85 28.77
C ALA A 885 -35.03 5.88 29.85
N LEU A 886 -34.21 5.95 30.90
CA LEU A 886 -34.36 6.95 31.95
C LEU A 886 -34.16 8.38 31.41
N LEU A 887 -33.13 8.59 30.61
CA LEU A 887 -32.84 9.88 29.99
C LEU A 887 -33.92 10.28 28.98
N ASN A 888 -34.40 9.34 28.18
CA ASN A 888 -35.52 9.58 27.27
C ASN A 888 -36.80 9.96 28.02
N GLY A 889 -37.12 9.27 29.12
CA GLY A 889 -38.26 9.59 29.97
C GLY A 889 -38.17 10.98 30.62
N ARG A 890 -36.96 11.46 30.96
CA ARG A 890 -36.73 12.86 31.39
C ARG A 890 -36.98 13.83 30.23
N PHE A 891 -36.42 13.54 29.06
CA PHE A 891 -36.58 14.36 27.86
C PHE A 891 -38.05 14.54 27.45
N LEU A 892 -38.81 13.44 27.35
CA LEU A 892 -40.22 13.46 26.94
C LEU A 892 -41.10 14.28 27.89
N ARG A 893 -40.86 14.20 29.20
CA ARG A 893 -41.57 15.03 30.20
C ARG A 893 -41.32 16.53 30.00
N LEU A 894 -40.06 16.91 29.73
CA LEU A 894 -39.71 18.31 29.46
C LEU A 894 -40.31 18.80 28.14
N PHE A 895 -40.29 17.95 27.10
CA PHE A 895 -40.93 18.24 25.83
C PHE A 895 -42.43 18.50 25.98
N MET A 896 -43.13 17.66 26.75
CA MET A 896 -44.55 17.85 27.02
C MET A 896 -44.83 19.13 27.81
N ALA A 897 -44.08 19.38 28.88
CA ALA A 897 -44.23 20.58 29.71
C ALA A 897 -44.05 21.87 28.91
N ARG A 898 -43.07 21.92 27.99
CA ARG A 898 -42.79 23.09 27.16
C ARG A 898 -43.89 23.39 26.15
N ASN A 899 -44.52 22.35 25.58
CA ASN A 899 -45.54 22.49 24.55
C ASN A 899 -46.97 22.47 25.12
N ASN A 900 -47.12 22.58 26.45
CA ASN A 900 -48.40 22.53 27.16
C ASN A 900 -49.22 21.26 26.87
N PHE A 901 -48.55 20.14 26.62
CA PHE A 901 -49.21 18.85 26.48
C PHE A 901 -49.41 18.22 27.86
N SER A 902 -50.64 17.82 28.17
CA SER A 902 -50.97 17.06 29.38
C SER A 902 -51.29 15.60 29.03
N LEU A 903 -50.74 14.67 29.79
CA LEU A 903 -51.07 13.24 29.71
C LEU A 903 -51.50 12.78 31.10
N GLU A 904 -52.71 12.24 31.21
CA GLU A 904 -53.24 11.67 32.47
C GLU A 904 -52.58 10.32 32.82
N GLU A 905 -52.01 9.68 31.81
CA GLU A 905 -51.36 8.38 31.88
C GLU A 905 -49.84 8.52 32.04
N ALA A 906 -49.18 7.47 32.55
CA ALA A 906 -47.72 7.45 32.63
C ALA A 906 -47.07 7.21 31.25
N LEU A 907 -46.01 7.94 30.95
CA LEU A 907 -45.19 7.68 29.75
C LEU A 907 -44.52 6.31 29.84
N PRO A 908 -44.46 5.54 28.73
CA PRO A 908 -43.76 4.26 28.72
C PRO A 908 -42.24 4.47 28.86
N SER A 909 -41.60 3.62 29.67
CA SER A 909 -40.15 3.62 29.82
C SER A 909 -39.51 2.95 28.61
N ILE A 910 -39.05 3.73 27.63
CA ILE A 910 -38.44 3.26 26.39
C ILE A 910 -37.15 4.03 26.07
N PRO A 911 -36.10 3.38 25.55
CA PRO A 911 -34.84 4.03 25.21
C PRO A 911 -34.98 5.01 24.05
N VAL A 912 -33.97 5.87 23.89
CA VAL A 912 -33.93 6.92 22.85
C VAL A 912 -34.06 6.33 21.45
N HIS A 913 -33.43 5.16 21.20
CA HIS A 913 -33.46 4.48 19.91
C HIS A 913 -34.15 3.11 20.03
N LEU A 914 -35.38 3.00 19.52
CA LEU A 914 -36.15 1.75 19.52
C LEU A 914 -35.54 0.65 18.63
N GLU A 915 -34.75 1.04 17.62
CA GLU A 915 -34.04 0.11 16.74
C GLU A 915 -32.97 -0.67 17.51
N ALA A 916 -32.15 0.01 18.31
CA ALA A 916 -31.16 -0.64 19.17
C ALA A 916 -31.81 -1.59 20.20
N LEU A 917 -32.94 -1.20 20.79
CA LEU A 917 -33.72 -2.09 21.66
C LEU A 917 -34.20 -3.34 20.91
N SER A 918 -34.67 -3.16 19.67
CA SER A 918 -35.15 -4.26 18.82
C SER A 918 -34.01 -5.22 18.47
N GLU A 919 -32.86 -4.70 18.05
CA GLU A 919 -31.67 -5.49 17.70
C GLU A 919 -31.13 -6.27 18.91
N ALA A 920 -31.04 -5.63 20.07
CA ALA A 920 -30.69 -6.31 21.32
C ALA A 920 -31.71 -7.40 21.67
N PHE A 921 -33.01 -7.12 21.49
CA PHE A 921 -34.08 -8.08 21.75
C PHE A 921 -33.99 -9.34 20.86
N ILE A 922 -33.66 -9.18 19.58
CA ILE A 922 -33.53 -10.28 18.63
C ILE A 922 -32.27 -11.10 18.90
N HIS A 923 -31.14 -10.41 19.09
CA HIS A 923 -29.83 -11.05 19.03
C HIS A 923 -29.28 -11.45 20.40
N LEU A 924 -29.76 -10.83 21.47
CA LEU A 924 -29.23 -11.01 22.83
C LEU A 924 -30.29 -11.56 23.81
N MET A 925 -31.41 -12.09 23.31
CA MET A 925 -32.54 -12.60 24.12
C MET A 925 -32.14 -13.41 25.37
N PRO A 926 -31.21 -14.38 25.30
CA PRO A 926 -30.85 -15.18 26.48
C PRO A 926 -30.23 -14.36 27.63
N TYR A 927 -29.84 -13.12 27.39
CA TYR A 927 -29.18 -12.24 28.35
C TYR A 927 -30.05 -11.05 28.79
N ILE A 928 -31.31 -11.00 28.37
CA ILE A 928 -32.22 -9.88 28.65
C ILE A 928 -32.82 -10.03 30.05
N PRO A 929 -32.68 -9.02 30.92
CA PRO A 929 -33.38 -8.97 32.21
C PRO A 929 -34.85 -8.56 32.02
N SER A 930 -35.68 -8.83 33.02
CA SER A 930 -37.12 -8.53 32.96
C SER A 930 -37.38 -7.04 32.74
N VAL A 931 -36.55 -6.14 33.30
CA VAL A 931 -36.67 -4.69 33.13
C VAL A 931 -36.58 -4.27 31.67
N VAL A 932 -35.54 -4.70 30.94
CA VAL A 932 -35.38 -4.41 29.51
C VAL A 932 -36.46 -5.10 28.67
N PHE A 933 -36.88 -6.30 29.06
CA PHE A 933 -38.03 -6.96 28.43
C PHE A 933 -39.32 -6.14 28.56
N ARG A 934 -39.59 -5.55 29.73
CA ARG A 934 -40.75 -4.67 29.95
C ARG A 934 -40.67 -3.41 29.09
N MET A 935 -39.48 -2.89 28.78
CA MET A 935 -39.32 -1.76 27.86
C MET A 935 -39.75 -2.14 26.44
N ALA A 936 -39.33 -3.31 25.94
CA ALA A 936 -39.76 -3.83 24.64
C ALA A 936 -41.26 -4.12 24.60
N GLU A 937 -41.81 -4.65 25.70
CA GLU A 937 -43.25 -4.86 25.87
C GLU A 937 -44.03 -3.54 25.81
N ALA A 938 -43.61 -2.54 26.58
CA ALA A 938 -44.24 -1.22 26.61
C ALA A 938 -44.18 -0.54 25.23
N ALA A 939 -43.05 -0.61 24.53
CA ALA A 939 -42.90 -0.08 23.18
C ALA A 939 -43.88 -0.73 22.20
N ALA A 940 -43.98 -2.07 22.22
CA ALA A 940 -44.90 -2.80 21.34
C ALA A 940 -46.36 -2.50 21.64
N PHE A 941 -46.76 -2.53 22.91
CA PHE A 941 -48.15 -2.27 23.31
C PHE A 941 -48.59 -0.85 22.98
N THR A 942 -47.72 0.13 23.24
CA THR A 942 -48.00 1.55 22.92
C THR A 942 -48.16 1.74 21.42
N HIS A 943 -47.41 1.02 20.59
CA HIS A 943 -47.58 1.12 19.14
C HIS A 943 -48.85 0.41 18.62
N ILE A 944 -49.22 -0.74 19.18
CA ILE A 944 -50.42 -1.48 18.77
C ILE A 944 -51.67 -0.67 19.10
N GLU A 945 -51.78 -0.26 20.36
CA GLU A 945 -52.89 0.49 20.93
C GLU A 945 -52.35 1.73 21.63
N PRO A 946 -52.00 2.80 20.88
CA PRO A 946 -51.56 4.03 21.51
C PRO A 946 -52.75 4.63 22.24
N SER A 947 -52.48 5.14 23.43
CA SER A 947 -53.52 5.68 24.28
C SER A 947 -54.13 6.96 23.71
N PRO A 948 -55.35 7.34 24.12
CA PRO A 948 -56.02 8.53 23.60
C PRO A 948 -55.17 9.79 23.73
N GLY A 949 -54.46 9.94 24.86
CA GLY A 949 -53.57 11.07 25.09
C GLY A 949 -52.34 11.07 24.18
N ILE A 950 -51.66 9.92 24.03
CA ILE A 950 -50.51 9.79 23.11
C ILE A 950 -50.92 10.03 21.65
N LYS A 951 -52.10 9.54 21.25
CA LYS A 951 -52.67 9.78 19.90
C LYS A 951 -52.96 11.27 19.69
N ALA A 952 -53.57 11.94 20.66
CA ALA A 952 -53.91 13.35 20.58
C ALA A 952 -52.65 14.22 20.46
N ILE A 953 -51.63 13.97 21.28
CA ILE A 953 -50.35 14.68 21.22
C ILE A 953 -49.63 14.42 19.89
N SER A 954 -49.55 13.15 19.46
CA SER A 954 -48.93 12.80 18.18
C SER A 954 -49.60 13.50 16.99
N LYS A 955 -50.94 13.56 16.99
CA LYS A 955 -51.72 14.27 15.98
C LYS A 955 -51.48 15.78 16.02
N ALA A 956 -51.48 16.38 17.21
CA ALA A 956 -51.18 17.81 17.38
C ALA A 956 -49.78 18.18 16.85
N ILE A 957 -48.78 17.32 17.09
CA ILE A 957 -47.42 17.51 16.57
C ILE A 957 -47.37 17.37 15.05
N GLN A 958 -48.12 16.43 14.44
CA GLN A 958 -48.18 16.25 12.99
C GLN A 958 -48.86 17.44 12.27
N GLU A 959 -49.88 18.03 12.91
CA GLU A 959 -50.61 19.18 12.37
C GLU A 959 -49.85 20.50 12.53
N ASP A 960 -48.93 20.59 13.50
CA ASP A 960 -48.04 21.73 13.70
C ASP A 960 -46.78 21.64 12.81
N ARG A 961 -46.68 22.57 11.85
CA ARG A 961 -45.58 22.61 10.88
C ARG A 961 -44.21 22.88 11.51
N GLU A 962 -44.15 23.60 12.63
CA GLU A 962 -42.89 23.87 13.32
C GLU A 962 -42.46 22.65 14.13
N LEU A 963 -43.38 22.03 14.87
CA LEU A 963 -43.09 20.86 15.69
C LEU A 963 -42.76 19.61 14.86
N VAL A 964 -43.51 19.31 13.80
CA VAL A 964 -43.25 18.13 12.94
C VAL A 964 -41.85 18.16 12.30
N ASN A 965 -41.33 19.35 12.03
CA ASN A 965 -40.00 19.54 11.44
C ASN A 965 -38.89 19.72 12.49
N SER A 966 -39.25 19.99 13.75
CA SER A 966 -38.32 20.11 14.85
C SER A 966 -37.67 18.77 15.22
N ASN A 967 -36.46 18.81 15.78
CA ASN A 967 -35.77 17.61 16.25
C ASN A 967 -36.56 16.87 17.35
N ALA A 968 -37.15 17.60 18.30
CA ALA A 968 -37.92 17.01 19.40
C ALA A 968 -39.25 16.39 18.92
N GLY A 969 -39.96 17.05 17.98
CA GLY A 969 -41.19 16.51 17.39
C GLY A 969 -40.92 15.28 16.52
N LYS A 970 -39.86 15.28 15.71
CA LYS A 970 -39.41 14.08 14.98
C LYS A 970 -39.09 12.91 15.90
N HIS A 971 -38.44 13.17 17.03
CA HIS A 971 -38.17 12.15 18.05
C HIS A 971 -39.45 11.62 18.70
N TRP A 972 -40.40 12.48 19.07
CA TRP A 972 -41.70 12.02 19.58
C TRP A 972 -42.42 11.12 18.56
N LEU A 973 -42.47 11.54 17.30
CA LEU A 973 -43.14 10.79 16.24
C LEU A 973 -42.43 9.47 15.92
N SER A 974 -41.10 9.41 16.01
CA SER A 974 -40.35 8.17 15.81
C SER A 974 -40.65 7.12 16.88
N GLN A 975 -41.00 7.56 18.09
CA GLN A 975 -41.35 6.73 19.24
C GLN A 975 -42.82 6.29 19.23
N PHE A 976 -43.75 7.18 18.87
CA PHE A 976 -45.19 6.98 19.09
C PHE A 976 -46.08 6.97 17.83
N ALA A 977 -45.61 7.52 16.71
CA ALA A 977 -46.44 7.75 15.50
C ALA A 977 -45.88 7.11 14.23
N ARG A 978 -44.82 6.30 14.33
CA ARG A 978 -44.21 5.60 13.20
C ARG A 978 -45.15 4.46 12.77
N ASP A 979 -45.69 4.51 11.55
CA ASP A 979 -46.62 3.50 10.99
C ASP A 979 -46.02 2.09 10.91
N SER A 980 -44.69 2.00 10.90
CA SER A 980 -43.96 0.77 11.08
C SER A 980 -43.28 0.79 12.44
N LEU A 981 -43.83 0.11 13.45
CA LEU A 981 -42.92 -0.65 14.30
C LEU A 981 -42.08 -1.46 13.32
N ASP A 982 -40.76 -1.31 13.43
CA ASP A 982 -39.86 -2.14 12.67
C ASP A 982 -40.36 -3.58 12.79
N ARG A 983 -40.28 -4.36 11.72
CA ARG A 983 -40.84 -5.71 11.61
C ARG A 983 -40.23 -6.68 12.62
N ASN A 984 -39.47 -6.17 13.58
CA ASN A 984 -38.48 -6.78 14.43
C ASN A 984 -38.93 -7.02 15.89
N ILE A 985 -39.71 -6.14 16.52
CA ILE A 985 -40.21 -6.39 17.89
C ILE A 985 -41.26 -7.54 17.91
N ILE A 986 -41.91 -7.77 16.77
CA ILE A 986 -42.81 -8.92 16.55
C ILE A 986 -42.02 -10.17 16.07
N HIS A 987 -40.77 -10.36 16.51
CA HIS A 987 -40.01 -11.61 16.32
C HIS A 987 -40.17 -12.62 17.46
N VAL A 988 -40.86 -12.28 18.55
CA VAL A 988 -41.22 -13.24 19.61
C VAL A 988 -41.85 -14.54 19.05
N PRO A 989 -42.76 -14.48 18.04
CA PRO A 989 -43.22 -15.69 17.34
C PRO A 989 -42.12 -16.61 16.79
N ARG A 990 -41.00 -16.05 16.30
CA ARG A 990 -39.86 -16.82 15.80
C ARG A 990 -39.04 -17.45 16.92
N LEU A 991 -38.92 -16.77 18.06
CA LEU A 991 -38.24 -17.30 19.24
C LEU A 991 -38.99 -18.50 19.83
N ILE A 992 -40.32 -18.45 19.90
CA ILE A 992 -41.14 -19.56 20.42
C ILE A 992 -41.10 -20.81 19.51
N GLN A 993 -40.77 -20.65 18.23
CA GLN A 993 -40.56 -21.77 17.30
C GLN A 993 -39.25 -22.54 17.57
N GLN A 994 -38.34 -22.01 18.38
CA GLN A 994 -37.07 -22.64 18.70
C GLN A 994 -37.20 -23.69 19.81
N ASN A 995 -36.16 -24.49 20.00
CA ASN A 995 -36.09 -25.52 21.03
C ASN A 995 -36.19 -24.89 22.44
N SER A 996 -36.89 -25.54 23.37
CA SER A 996 -37.08 -25.04 24.75
C SER A 996 -35.77 -24.69 25.46
N LYS A 997 -34.68 -25.44 25.21
CA LYS A 997 -33.35 -25.17 25.78
C LYS A 997 -32.69 -23.88 25.28
N GLN A 998 -33.09 -23.38 24.10
CA GLN A 998 -32.60 -22.13 23.51
C GLN A 998 -33.37 -20.90 24.03
N LEU A 999 -34.56 -21.13 24.60
CA LEU A 999 -35.42 -20.13 25.22
C LEU A 999 -35.07 -19.86 26.69
N ASP A 1000 -34.24 -20.71 27.31
CA ASP A 1000 -33.83 -20.55 28.69
C ASP A 1000 -32.84 -19.38 28.84
N SER A 1001 -33.18 -18.45 29.74
CA SER A 1001 -32.30 -17.36 30.12
C SER A 1001 -30.95 -17.88 30.63
N LYS A 1002 -29.87 -17.18 30.25
CA LYS A 1002 -28.52 -17.34 30.78
C LYS A 1002 -28.29 -16.52 32.05
N LEU A 1003 -29.26 -15.71 32.47
CA LEU A 1003 -29.24 -14.98 33.73
C LEU A 1003 -29.65 -15.91 34.88
N VAL A 1004 -28.94 -15.83 36.01
CA VAL A 1004 -29.19 -16.65 37.21
C VAL A 1004 -30.53 -16.30 37.87
N THR A 1005 -30.91 -15.02 37.82
CA THR A 1005 -32.16 -14.47 38.34
C THR A 1005 -32.70 -13.43 37.35
N ASP A 1006 -34.01 -13.21 37.36
CA ASP A 1006 -34.68 -12.13 36.61
C ASP A 1006 -34.60 -12.19 35.07
N GLY A 1007 -34.38 -13.39 34.51
CA GLY A 1007 -34.33 -13.62 33.07
C GLY A 1007 -35.69 -13.76 32.39
N VAL A 1008 -35.74 -13.43 31.10
CA VAL A 1008 -36.91 -13.72 30.25
C VAL A 1008 -37.12 -15.22 30.15
N ASN A 1009 -38.36 -15.67 30.37
CA ASN A 1009 -38.75 -17.06 30.25
C ASN A 1009 -39.90 -17.22 29.25
N ARG A 1010 -40.19 -18.47 28.89
CA ARG A 1010 -41.27 -18.80 27.96
C ARG A 1010 -42.64 -18.27 28.39
N ALA A 1011 -42.93 -18.23 29.70
CA ALA A 1011 -44.21 -17.74 30.19
C ALA A 1011 -44.39 -16.23 29.91
N LEU A 1012 -43.35 -15.44 30.13
CA LEU A 1012 -43.34 -14.00 29.81
C LEU A 1012 -43.50 -13.75 28.31
N LEU A 1013 -42.80 -14.53 27.46
CA LEU A 1013 -42.94 -14.43 26.00
C LEU A 1013 -44.36 -14.76 25.53
N LEU A 1014 -45.01 -15.77 26.13
CA LEU A 1014 -46.39 -16.11 25.82
C LEU A 1014 -47.38 -15.05 26.31
N GLN A 1015 -47.19 -14.50 27.51
CA GLN A 1015 -47.98 -13.39 28.02
C GLN A 1015 -47.90 -12.18 27.10
N PHE A 1016 -46.70 -11.85 26.62
CA PHE A 1016 -46.49 -10.78 25.64
C PHE A 1016 -47.27 -11.01 24.34
N ILE A 1017 -47.22 -12.22 23.76
CA ILE A 1017 -48.02 -12.54 22.56
C ILE A 1017 -49.51 -12.36 22.83
N TYR A 1018 -50.04 -12.91 23.92
CA TYR A 1018 -51.46 -12.77 24.24
C TYR A 1018 -51.85 -11.29 24.45
N GLY A 1019 -51.00 -10.52 25.11
CA GLY A 1019 -51.20 -9.07 25.31
C GLY A 1019 -51.18 -8.28 24.01
N CYS A 1020 -50.36 -8.66 23.02
CA CYS A 1020 -50.39 -8.07 21.68
C CYS A 1020 -51.71 -8.37 20.95
N ILE A 1021 -52.18 -9.61 21.01
CA ILE A 1021 -53.38 -10.06 20.29
C ILE A 1021 -54.63 -9.40 20.85
N GLU A 1022 -54.77 -9.37 22.18
CA GLU A 1022 -55.90 -8.72 22.83
C GLU A 1022 -56.03 -7.26 22.40
N ARG A 1023 -54.91 -6.53 22.36
CA ARG A 1023 -54.87 -5.14 21.91
C ARG A 1023 -55.16 -5.00 20.43
N MET A 1024 -54.55 -5.82 19.56
CA MET A 1024 -54.82 -5.82 18.12
C MET A 1024 -56.30 -6.07 17.80
N MET A 1025 -56.98 -6.91 18.59
CA MET A 1025 -58.41 -7.16 18.47
C MET A 1025 -59.24 -5.91 18.82
N ARG A 1026 -58.89 -5.20 19.91
CA ARG A 1026 -59.60 -3.97 20.31
C ARG A 1026 -59.51 -2.86 19.28
N VAL A 1027 -58.38 -2.75 18.56
CA VAL A 1027 -58.16 -1.75 17.50
C VAL A 1027 -58.49 -2.26 16.09
N GLU A 1028 -59.12 -3.43 15.98
CA GLU A 1028 -59.54 -4.06 14.71
C GLU A 1028 -58.41 -4.26 13.67
N LYS A 1029 -57.15 -4.40 14.11
CA LYS A 1029 -55.98 -4.65 13.25
C LYS A 1029 -55.88 -6.13 12.85
N THR A 1030 -56.89 -6.66 12.16
CA THR A 1030 -56.98 -8.08 11.83
C THR A 1030 -55.86 -8.58 10.91
N GLY A 1031 -55.35 -7.73 10.03
CA GLY A 1031 -54.16 -8.03 9.20
C GLY A 1031 -52.89 -8.31 10.02
N ASP A 1032 -52.70 -7.64 11.16
CA ASP A 1032 -51.54 -7.83 12.02
C ASP A 1032 -51.63 -9.15 12.80
N ILE A 1033 -52.84 -9.56 13.18
CA ILE A 1033 -53.11 -10.86 13.80
C ILE A 1033 -52.75 -11.99 12.83
N VAL A 1034 -53.17 -11.88 11.56
CA VAL A 1034 -52.79 -12.83 10.50
C VAL A 1034 -51.27 -12.84 10.30
N SER A 1035 -50.62 -11.67 10.28
CA SER A 1035 -49.16 -11.54 10.17
C SER A 1035 -48.43 -12.23 11.32
N LEU A 1036 -48.93 -12.10 12.55
CA LEU A 1036 -48.39 -12.75 13.75
C LEU A 1036 -48.55 -14.27 13.68
N VAL A 1037 -49.73 -14.79 13.31
CA VAL A 1037 -49.95 -16.23 13.12
C VAL A 1037 -49.05 -16.79 12.02
N ARG A 1038 -48.94 -16.09 10.89
CA ARG A 1038 -48.04 -16.47 9.80
C ARG A 1038 -46.58 -16.55 10.26
N ARG A 1039 -46.14 -15.60 11.12
CA ARG A 1039 -44.82 -15.64 11.74
C ARG A 1039 -44.66 -16.82 12.68
N LEU A 1040 -45.66 -17.14 13.52
CA LEU A 1040 -45.65 -18.33 14.38
C LEU A 1040 -45.50 -19.63 13.58
N CYS A 1041 -45.91 -19.64 12.31
CA CYS A 1041 -45.84 -20.81 11.45
C CYS A 1041 -44.66 -20.80 10.46
N SER A 1042 -43.77 -19.79 10.45
CA SER A 1042 -42.85 -19.55 9.33
C SER A 1042 -41.79 -20.63 9.13
N ASP A 1043 -41.29 -21.23 10.21
CA ASP A 1043 -40.14 -22.14 10.17
C ASP A 1043 -40.53 -23.61 10.25
N ARG A 1044 -41.83 -23.91 10.41
CA ARG A 1044 -42.38 -25.26 10.68
C ARG A 1044 -42.09 -26.30 9.58
N LEU A 1045 -41.79 -25.86 8.35
CA LEU A 1045 -41.56 -26.75 7.20
C LEU A 1045 -40.08 -26.91 6.84
N LYS A 1046 -39.16 -26.37 7.65
CA LYS A 1046 -37.71 -26.45 7.36
C LYS A 1046 -37.10 -27.83 7.67
N SER A 1047 -37.58 -28.51 8.71
CA SER A 1047 -37.09 -29.82 9.17
C SER A 1047 -38.13 -30.50 10.09
N ARG A 1048 -37.94 -31.80 10.38
CA ARG A 1048 -38.77 -32.53 11.36
C ARG A 1048 -38.70 -31.91 12.76
N GLU A 1049 -37.50 -31.53 13.20
CA GLU A 1049 -37.29 -30.85 14.50
C GLU A 1049 -38.06 -29.52 14.57
N ASN A 1050 -38.03 -28.72 13.50
CA ASN A 1050 -38.76 -27.46 13.44
C ASN A 1050 -40.28 -27.66 13.48
N TRP A 1051 -40.78 -28.72 12.84
CA TRP A 1051 -42.20 -29.07 12.88
C TRP A 1051 -42.63 -29.47 14.29
N GLU A 1052 -41.85 -30.30 14.99
CA GLU A 1052 -42.12 -30.74 16.35
C GLU A 1052 -42.05 -29.57 17.34
N ASN A 1053 -41.04 -28.69 17.21
CA ASN A 1053 -40.95 -27.48 18.02
C ASN A 1053 -42.14 -26.55 17.77
N TRP A 1054 -42.53 -26.33 16.52
CA TRP A 1054 -43.73 -25.56 16.19
C TRP A 1054 -45.00 -26.19 16.78
N HIS A 1055 -45.20 -27.49 16.60
CA HIS A 1055 -46.37 -28.22 17.06
C HIS A 1055 -46.51 -28.12 18.59
N ASN A 1056 -45.42 -28.36 19.31
CA ASN A 1056 -45.41 -28.33 20.78
C ASN A 1056 -45.50 -26.90 21.34
N ASN A 1057 -44.87 -25.92 20.69
CA ASN A 1057 -44.71 -24.59 21.26
C ASN A 1057 -45.75 -23.57 20.77
N CYS A 1058 -46.21 -23.68 19.53
CA CYS A 1058 -47.02 -22.66 18.86
C CYS A 1058 -48.49 -23.08 18.68
N LEU A 1059 -48.78 -24.37 18.51
CA LEU A 1059 -50.15 -24.82 18.16
C LEU A 1059 -51.19 -24.47 19.24
N SER A 1060 -50.85 -24.62 20.52
CA SER A 1060 -51.74 -24.26 21.63
C SER A 1060 -52.04 -22.76 21.68
N VAL A 1061 -51.02 -21.94 21.37
CA VAL A 1061 -51.17 -20.49 21.24
C VAL A 1061 -52.13 -20.19 20.11
N ILE A 1062 -51.89 -20.74 18.92
CA ILE A 1062 -52.72 -20.45 17.74
C ILE A 1062 -54.16 -20.92 17.93
N LYS A 1063 -54.40 -22.08 18.55
CA LYS A 1063 -55.76 -22.54 18.89
C LYS A 1063 -56.49 -21.51 19.77
N LYS A 1064 -55.80 -20.90 20.74
CA LYS A 1064 -56.36 -19.84 21.57
C LYS A 1064 -56.64 -18.56 20.76
N ILE A 1065 -55.79 -18.21 19.79
CA ILE A 1065 -56.05 -17.10 18.85
C ILE A 1065 -57.32 -17.37 18.01
N ILE A 1066 -57.44 -18.57 17.46
CA ILE A 1066 -58.62 -18.98 16.66
C ILE A 1066 -59.90 -18.81 17.48
N LEU A 1067 -59.91 -19.25 18.74
CA LEU A 1067 -61.06 -19.10 19.63
C LEU A 1067 -61.45 -17.63 19.82
N GLN A 1068 -60.47 -16.73 19.94
CA GLN A 1068 -60.70 -15.29 20.12
C GLN A 1068 -61.14 -14.58 18.83
N VAL A 1069 -60.72 -15.05 17.65
CA VAL A 1069 -61.04 -14.42 16.35
C VAL A 1069 -62.34 -14.95 15.73
N LYS A 1070 -62.81 -16.13 16.16
CA LYS A 1070 -63.98 -16.83 15.60
C LYS A 1070 -65.27 -15.98 15.57
N GLU A 1071 -65.36 -14.99 16.45
CA GLU A 1071 -66.53 -14.12 16.61
C GLU A 1071 -66.47 -12.82 15.79
N ALA A 1072 -65.33 -12.48 15.17
CA ALA A 1072 -65.08 -11.11 14.68
C ALA A 1072 -65.01 -10.94 13.14
N GLN A 1073 -64.34 -11.83 12.37
CA GLN A 1073 -64.18 -11.66 10.90
C GLN A 1073 -63.95 -13.01 10.16
N PRO A 1074 -64.84 -13.42 9.23
CA PRO A 1074 -64.72 -14.68 8.48
C PRO A 1074 -63.43 -14.82 7.65
N HIS A 1075 -62.99 -13.75 6.97
CA HIS A 1075 -61.77 -13.76 6.14
C HIS A 1075 -60.48 -13.94 6.98
N CYS A 1076 -60.40 -13.27 8.14
CA CYS A 1076 -59.27 -13.43 9.07
C CYS A 1076 -59.20 -14.87 9.59
N LEU A 1077 -60.35 -15.44 9.96
CA LEU A 1077 -60.45 -16.84 10.39
C LEU A 1077 -60.03 -17.82 9.27
N PHE A 1078 -60.38 -17.54 8.02
CA PHE A 1078 -59.90 -18.31 6.86
C PHE A 1078 -58.37 -18.29 6.75
N LEU A 1079 -57.75 -17.10 6.76
CA LEU A 1079 -56.29 -16.95 6.64
C LEU A 1079 -55.53 -17.61 7.81
N ILE A 1080 -56.05 -17.50 9.03
CA ILE A 1080 -55.46 -18.19 10.21
C ILE A 1080 -55.55 -19.69 10.03
N ASN A 1081 -56.72 -20.24 9.67
CA ASN A 1081 -56.90 -21.67 9.45
C ASN A 1081 -55.98 -22.20 8.34
N LEU A 1082 -55.84 -21.44 7.25
CA LEU A 1082 -54.93 -21.74 6.14
C LEU A 1082 -53.47 -21.86 6.59
N HIS A 1083 -52.97 -20.90 7.37
CA HIS A 1083 -51.59 -20.93 7.88
C HIS A 1083 -51.36 -21.99 8.97
N THR A 1084 -52.42 -22.54 9.57
CA THR A 1084 -52.36 -23.60 10.59
C THR A 1084 -52.55 -25.01 10.07
N LEU A 1085 -52.68 -25.18 8.75
CA LEU A 1085 -52.76 -26.50 8.15
C LEU A 1085 -51.57 -27.36 8.61
N PRO A 1086 -51.82 -28.57 9.15
CA PRO A 1086 -50.77 -29.48 9.58
C PRO A 1086 -50.14 -30.14 8.35
N LEU A 1087 -49.43 -29.35 7.55
CA LEU A 1087 -48.82 -29.80 6.31
C LEU A 1087 -47.85 -30.97 6.59
N PRO A 1088 -48.06 -32.15 5.99
CA PRO A 1088 -47.22 -33.31 6.25
C PRO A 1088 -45.83 -33.13 5.62
N LEU A 1089 -44.78 -33.55 6.31
CA LEU A 1089 -43.42 -33.61 5.74
C LEU A 1089 -43.32 -34.79 4.73
N PRO A 1090 -42.28 -34.84 3.87
CA PRO A 1090 -42.14 -35.93 2.88
C PRO A 1090 -42.16 -37.35 3.49
N ASP A 1091 -41.71 -37.50 4.73
CA ASP A 1091 -41.65 -38.72 5.53
C ASP A 1091 -42.88 -38.93 6.46
N ALA A 1092 -43.96 -38.18 6.25
CA ALA A 1092 -45.14 -38.22 7.11
C ALA A 1092 -45.86 -39.58 7.17
N THR A 1093 -46.49 -39.86 8.32
CA THR A 1093 -47.29 -41.08 8.54
C THR A 1093 -48.68 -40.98 7.87
N GLU A 1094 -49.39 -42.11 7.75
CA GLU A 1094 -50.74 -42.10 7.17
C GLU A 1094 -51.72 -41.26 7.99
N GLU A 1095 -51.55 -41.23 9.32
CA GLU A 1095 -52.36 -40.43 10.24
C GLU A 1095 -52.11 -38.92 10.06
N GLU A 1096 -50.85 -38.52 9.83
CA GLU A 1096 -50.49 -37.13 9.55
C GLU A 1096 -51.09 -36.66 8.21
N ASP A 1097 -51.01 -37.51 7.17
CA ASP A 1097 -51.65 -37.27 5.87
C ASP A 1097 -53.18 -37.15 6.01
N GLN A 1098 -53.80 -38.00 6.84
CA GLN A 1098 -55.25 -37.99 7.07
C GLN A 1098 -55.69 -36.71 7.80
N ALA A 1099 -55.00 -36.32 8.86
CA ALA A 1099 -55.29 -35.10 9.62
C ALA A 1099 -55.16 -33.82 8.76
N PHE A 1100 -54.18 -33.79 7.84
CA PHE A 1100 -54.05 -32.71 6.86
C PHE A 1100 -55.25 -32.64 5.93
N VAL A 1101 -55.64 -33.78 5.34
CA VAL A 1101 -56.72 -33.84 4.35
C VAL A 1101 -58.06 -33.47 4.98
N GLU A 1102 -58.35 -33.96 6.19
CA GLU A 1102 -59.57 -33.60 6.93
C GLU A 1102 -59.63 -32.10 7.22
N LYS A 1103 -58.52 -31.49 7.63
CA LYS A 1103 -58.47 -30.06 7.93
C LYS A 1103 -58.58 -29.21 6.67
N LEU A 1104 -57.95 -29.61 5.56
CA LEU A 1104 -58.07 -28.95 4.26
C LEU A 1104 -59.50 -29.04 3.72
N HIS A 1105 -60.14 -30.22 3.85
CA HIS A 1105 -61.54 -30.42 3.49
C HIS A 1105 -62.47 -29.51 4.33
N GLY A 1106 -62.21 -29.38 5.63
CA GLY A 1106 -62.95 -28.44 6.49
C GLY A 1106 -62.81 -26.96 6.07
N ILE A 1107 -61.65 -26.53 5.56
CA ILE A 1107 -61.48 -25.17 4.99
C ILE A 1107 -62.33 -25.01 3.73
N ILE A 1108 -62.35 -26.02 2.85
CA ILE A 1108 -63.14 -26.01 1.61
C ILE A 1108 -64.64 -25.93 1.90
N GLN A 1109 -65.13 -26.72 2.87
CA GLN A 1109 -66.52 -26.64 3.35
C GLN A 1109 -66.84 -25.25 3.93
N GLY A 1110 -65.90 -24.65 4.68
CA GLY A 1110 -66.04 -23.30 5.22
C GLY A 1110 -66.18 -22.23 4.13
N LEU A 1111 -65.40 -22.32 3.05
CA LEU A 1111 -65.51 -21.42 1.90
C LEU A 1111 -66.89 -21.48 1.23
N ALA A 1112 -67.45 -22.68 1.10
CA ALA A 1112 -68.77 -22.89 0.52
C ALA A 1112 -69.91 -22.37 1.41
N GLY A 1113 -69.72 -22.35 2.73
CA GLY A 1113 -70.72 -21.95 3.72
C GLY A 1113 -70.76 -20.46 4.07
N CYS A 1114 -69.84 -19.63 3.57
CA CYS A 1114 -69.78 -18.21 3.91
C CYS A 1114 -70.91 -17.39 3.27
N GLN A 1115 -71.87 -16.94 4.07
CA GLN A 1115 -72.90 -15.98 3.64
C GLN A 1115 -72.37 -14.54 3.75
N GLY A 1116 -72.41 -13.78 2.64
CA GLY A 1116 -72.07 -12.34 2.64
C GLY A 1116 -70.62 -11.97 2.30
N TYR A 1117 -69.76 -12.92 1.95
CA TYR A 1117 -68.40 -12.66 1.45
C TYR A 1117 -68.09 -13.53 0.22
N PRO A 1118 -67.51 -12.99 -0.87
CA PRO A 1118 -67.25 -13.78 -2.07
C PRO A 1118 -66.13 -14.80 -1.87
N TYR A 1119 -66.45 -16.09 -1.93
CA TYR A 1119 -65.49 -17.19 -1.72
C TYR A 1119 -64.31 -17.20 -2.72
N HIS A 1120 -64.45 -16.57 -3.90
CA HIS A 1120 -63.45 -16.61 -4.96
C HIS A 1120 -62.11 -15.98 -4.56
N THR A 1121 -62.12 -14.92 -3.74
CA THR A 1121 -60.89 -14.24 -3.28
C THR A 1121 -60.08 -15.15 -2.36
N ASP A 1122 -60.76 -15.86 -1.47
CA ASP A 1122 -60.14 -16.77 -0.51
C ASP A 1122 -59.72 -18.07 -1.18
N LEU A 1123 -60.49 -18.55 -2.16
CA LEU A 1123 -60.12 -19.69 -3.01
C LEU A 1123 -58.82 -19.42 -3.80
N GLU A 1124 -58.69 -18.25 -4.43
CA GLU A 1124 -57.46 -17.86 -5.11
C GLU A 1124 -56.28 -17.68 -4.15
N THR A 1125 -56.56 -17.23 -2.91
CA THR A 1125 -55.54 -17.15 -1.85
C THR A 1125 -55.07 -18.54 -1.42
N LEU A 1126 -55.98 -19.51 -1.26
CA LEU A 1126 -55.66 -20.92 -0.99
C LEU A 1126 -54.80 -21.51 -2.12
N LYS A 1127 -55.19 -21.33 -3.39
CA LYS A 1127 -54.41 -21.79 -4.55
C LYS A 1127 -53.01 -21.17 -4.60
N ARG A 1128 -52.89 -19.89 -4.24
CA ARG A 1128 -51.61 -19.19 -4.17
C ARG A 1128 -50.72 -19.76 -3.07
N GLU A 1129 -51.26 -19.99 -1.88
CA GLU A 1129 -50.53 -20.61 -0.77
C GLU A 1129 -50.08 -22.04 -1.11
N ILE A 1130 -50.94 -22.83 -1.77
CA ILE A 1130 -50.58 -24.17 -2.27
C ILE A 1130 -49.35 -24.11 -3.19
N ASN A 1131 -49.18 -23.06 -3.99
CA ASN A 1131 -48.00 -22.95 -4.87
C ASN A 1131 -46.68 -22.77 -4.09
N TYR A 1132 -46.74 -22.32 -2.83
CA TYR A 1132 -45.57 -22.08 -1.99
C TYR A 1132 -45.23 -23.24 -1.05
N TRP A 1133 -46.07 -24.28 -0.92
CA TRP A 1133 -45.72 -25.40 -0.05
C TRP A 1133 -44.58 -26.24 -0.68
N PRO A 1134 -43.53 -26.57 0.08
CA PRO A 1134 -42.36 -27.30 -0.44
C PRO A 1134 -42.62 -28.82 -0.54
N LEU A 1135 -43.80 -29.23 -1.04
CA LEU A 1135 -44.33 -30.60 -0.95
C LEU A 1135 -44.85 -31.14 -2.29
N LEU A 1136 -44.32 -30.65 -3.41
CA LEU A 1136 -44.77 -31.01 -4.77
C LEU A 1136 -44.76 -32.54 -5.03
N GLN A 1137 -43.88 -33.28 -4.35
CA GLN A 1137 -43.77 -34.75 -4.39
C GLN A 1137 -44.94 -35.50 -3.74
N SER A 1138 -45.65 -34.84 -2.82
CA SER A 1138 -46.76 -35.43 -2.09
C SER A 1138 -48.13 -34.98 -2.62
N TYR A 1139 -48.19 -34.01 -3.54
CA TYR A 1139 -49.46 -33.46 -4.03
C TYR A 1139 -50.35 -34.51 -4.72
N GLY A 1140 -49.75 -35.46 -5.45
CA GLY A 1140 -50.49 -36.54 -6.09
C GLY A 1140 -51.23 -37.42 -5.09
N ARG A 1141 -50.58 -37.80 -3.98
CA ARG A 1141 -51.22 -38.59 -2.91
C ARG A 1141 -52.27 -37.77 -2.14
N PHE A 1142 -52.00 -36.48 -1.89
CA PHE A 1142 -52.95 -35.60 -1.20
C PHE A 1142 -54.21 -35.34 -2.01
N ALA A 1143 -54.08 -35.15 -3.33
CA ALA A 1143 -55.20 -35.00 -4.24
C ALA A 1143 -56.11 -36.24 -4.22
N LEU A 1144 -55.53 -37.45 -4.24
CA LEU A 1144 -56.28 -38.71 -4.15
C LEU A 1144 -57.02 -38.85 -2.81
N LYS A 1145 -56.34 -38.58 -1.69
CA LYS A 1145 -56.98 -38.65 -0.36
C LYS A 1145 -58.09 -37.61 -0.21
N LEU A 1146 -57.88 -36.39 -0.69
CA LEU A 1146 -58.90 -35.33 -0.65
C LEU A 1146 -60.12 -35.67 -1.51
N ALA A 1147 -59.91 -36.25 -2.70
CA ALA A 1147 -60.99 -36.74 -3.55
C ALA A 1147 -61.78 -37.89 -2.89
N ALA A 1148 -61.11 -38.79 -2.18
CA ALA A 1148 -61.76 -39.87 -1.44
C ALA A 1148 -62.62 -39.37 -0.27
N VAL A 1149 -62.17 -38.32 0.44
CA VAL A 1149 -62.90 -37.73 1.59
C VAL A 1149 -64.16 -36.97 1.16
N GLN A 1150 -64.21 -36.43 -0.06
CA GLN A 1150 -65.40 -35.75 -0.59
C GLN A 1150 -66.61 -36.68 -0.77
N ASN A 1151 -66.38 -37.99 -0.92
CA ASN A 1151 -67.40 -39.05 -0.90
C ASN A 1151 -68.66 -38.79 -1.75
N TYR A 1152 -68.50 -38.12 -2.91
CA TYR A 1152 -69.57 -37.90 -3.88
C TYR A 1152 -69.62 -39.06 -4.90
N ASP A 1153 -70.79 -39.68 -5.06
CA ASP A 1153 -70.99 -40.74 -6.05
C ASP A 1153 -71.20 -40.12 -7.45
N PHE A 1154 -70.21 -40.25 -8.33
CA PHE A 1154 -70.28 -39.79 -9.73
C PHE A 1154 -71.38 -40.46 -10.56
N LYS A 1155 -72.03 -41.51 -10.05
CA LYS A 1155 -73.20 -42.17 -10.66
C LYS A 1155 -74.53 -41.64 -10.13
N SER A 1156 -74.51 -40.82 -9.08
CA SER A 1156 -75.70 -40.18 -8.50
C SER A 1156 -76.35 -39.20 -9.49
N THR A 1157 -77.65 -38.96 -9.29
CA THR A 1157 -78.43 -37.98 -10.05
C THR A 1157 -78.65 -36.68 -9.28
N GLU A 1158 -78.18 -36.60 -8.04
CA GLU A 1158 -78.22 -35.41 -7.20
C GLU A 1158 -77.21 -34.37 -7.69
N GLN A 1159 -77.51 -33.07 -7.54
CA GLN A 1159 -76.58 -32.01 -7.93
C GLN A 1159 -75.47 -31.86 -6.88
N PRO A 1160 -74.19 -31.74 -7.27
CA PRO A 1160 -73.09 -31.49 -6.34
C PRO A 1160 -73.26 -30.17 -5.58
N SER A 1161 -72.83 -30.14 -4.32
CA SER A 1161 -72.78 -28.92 -3.54
C SER A 1161 -71.65 -27.99 -4.00
N LEU A 1162 -71.70 -26.72 -3.63
CA LEU A 1162 -70.58 -25.78 -3.88
C LEU A 1162 -69.27 -26.29 -3.24
N ALA A 1163 -69.33 -26.95 -2.08
CA ALA A 1163 -68.15 -27.53 -1.43
C ALA A 1163 -67.51 -28.64 -2.27
N ASP A 1164 -68.32 -29.42 -2.99
CA ASP A 1164 -67.85 -30.47 -3.90
C ASP A 1164 -67.11 -29.87 -5.09
N TYR A 1165 -67.69 -28.82 -5.72
CA TYR A 1165 -67.05 -28.10 -6.82
C TYR A 1165 -65.72 -27.45 -6.41
N LEU A 1166 -65.69 -26.76 -5.27
CA LEU A 1166 -64.45 -26.18 -4.73
C LEU A 1166 -63.42 -27.26 -4.38
N GLY A 1167 -63.91 -28.39 -3.87
CA GLY A 1167 -63.12 -29.58 -3.60
C GLY A 1167 -62.42 -30.11 -4.84
N TRP A 1168 -63.15 -30.29 -5.94
CA TRP A 1168 -62.59 -30.74 -7.21
C TRP A 1168 -61.62 -29.73 -7.81
N GLU A 1169 -61.91 -28.43 -7.68
CA GLU A 1169 -61.03 -27.38 -8.15
C GLU A 1169 -59.67 -27.37 -7.42
N ILE A 1170 -59.65 -27.61 -6.10
CA ILE A 1170 -58.42 -27.76 -5.32
C ILE A 1170 -57.69 -29.07 -5.64
N VAL A 1171 -58.40 -30.19 -5.83
CA VAL A 1171 -57.83 -31.46 -6.30
C VAL A 1171 -57.14 -31.26 -7.65
N ALA A 1172 -57.81 -30.61 -8.60
CA ALA A 1172 -57.26 -30.28 -9.91
C ALA A 1172 -56.00 -29.40 -9.79
N HIS A 1173 -56.06 -28.33 -8.97
CA HIS A 1173 -54.93 -27.43 -8.75
C HIS A 1173 -53.71 -28.17 -8.18
N LEU A 1174 -53.89 -29.02 -7.16
CA LEU A 1174 -52.83 -29.88 -6.60
C LEU A 1174 -52.21 -30.78 -7.68
N LEU A 1175 -53.03 -31.43 -8.52
CA LEU A 1175 -52.56 -32.31 -9.59
C LEU A 1175 -51.80 -31.56 -10.70
N THR A 1176 -52.18 -30.32 -11.04
CA THR A 1176 -51.43 -29.52 -12.02
C THR A 1176 -50.02 -29.16 -11.57
N LYS A 1177 -49.80 -29.08 -10.25
CA LYS A 1177 -48.51 -28.72 -9.63
C LYS A 1177 -47.73 -29.94 -9.12
N ALA A 1178 -48.39 -31.07 -8.95
CA ALA A 1178 -47.77 -32.29 -8.48
C ALA A 1178 -46.57 -32.70 -9.36
N SER A 1179 -45.51 -33.13 -8.69
CA SER A 1179 -44.35 -33.74 -9.29
C SER A 1179 -44.02 -34.93 -8.39
N GLY A 1180 -44.56 -36.13 -8.60
CA GLY A 1180 -44.52 -37.19 -7.59
C GLY A 1180 -44.18 -38.59 -8.12
N PRO A 1181 -44.03 -39.60 -7.26
CA PRO A 1181 -43.59 -40.95 -7.64
C PRO A 1181 -44.66 -41.72 -8.45
N GLN A 1182 -44.21 -42.61 -9.36
CA GLN A 1182 -45.04 -43.43 -10.26
C GLN A 1182 -46.19 -44.20 -9.57
N ARG A 1183 -46.11 -44.47 -8.26
CA ARG A 1183 -47.13 -45.22 -7.51
C ARG A 1183 -48.50 -44.52 -7.51
N ALA A 1184 -48.54 -43.20 -7.36
CA ALA A 1184 -49.80 -42.44 -7.38
C ALA A 1184 -50.33 -42.19 -8.81
N ALA A 1185 -49.50 -42.36 -9.84
CA ALA A 1185 -49.87 -42.08 -11.23
C ALA A 1185 -51.01 -42.97 -11.75
N ARG A 1186 -51.06 -44.25 -11.33
CA ARG A 1186 -52.12 -45.19 -11.72
C ARG A 1186 -53.48 -44.78 -11.16
N ASP A 1187 -53.54 -44.41 -9.88
CA ASP A 1187 -54.79 -44.04 -9.24
C ASP A 1187 -55.25 -42.64 -9.66
N VAL A 1188 -54.32 -41.71 -9.95
CA VAL A 1188 -54.66 -40.42 -10.57
C VAL A 1188 -55.23 -40.60 -11.98
N LYS A 1189 -54.66 -41.50 -12.80
CA LYS A 1189 -55.23 -41.82 -14.13
C LYS A 1189 -56.65 -42.39 -13.99
N ARG A 1190 -56.91 -43.26 -13.01
CA ARG A 1190 -58.25 -43.79 -12.73
C ARG A 1190 -59.24 -42.68 -12.34
N LEU A 1191 -58.85 -41.80 -11.42
CA LEU A 1191 -59.67 -40.65 -11.02
C LEU A 1191 -60.03 -39.75 -12.21
N LEU A 1192 -59.10 -39.51 -13.13
CA LEU A 1192 -59.34 -38.69 -14.33
C LEU A 1192 -60.32 -39.36 -15.31
N GLU A 1193 -60.24 -40.68 -15.49
CA GLU A 1193 -61.20 -41.41 -16.34
C GLU A 1193 -62.61 -41.41 -15.72
N GLU A 1194 -62.72 -41.49 -14.40
CA GLU A 1194 -63.99 -41.31 -13.69
C GLU A 1194 -64.56 -39.90 -13.91
N TRP A 1195 -63.73 -38.86 -13.88
CA TRP A 1195 -64.18 -37.49 -14.16
C TRP A 1195 -64.62 -37.31 -15.62
N LYS A 1196 -63.89 -37.88 -16.59
CA LYS A 1196 -64.24 -37.84 -18.04
C LYS A 1196 -65.52 -38.59 -18.38
N THR A 1197 -65.94 -39.55 -17.56
CA THR A 1197 -67.15 -40.34 -17.77
C THR A 1197 -68.32 -39.90 -16.89
N SER A 1198 -68.11 -38.88 -16.05
CA SER A 1198 -69.14 -38.27 -15.20
C SER A 1198 -70.30 -37.70 -16.04
N LYS A 1199 -71.53 -37.90 -15.54
CA LYS A 1199 -72.76 -37.30 -16.11
C LYS A 1199 -72.88 -35.80 -15.80
N ASP A 1200 -72.15 -35.31 -14.80
CA ASP A 1200 -72.08 -33.89 -14.50
C ASP A 1200 -71.20 -33.18 -15.54
N LYS A 1201 -71.79 -32.20 -16.24
CA LYS A 1201 -71.13 -31.50 -17.35
C LYS A 1201 -69.89 -30.73 -16.90
N MET A 1202 -69.87 -30.20 -15.68
CA MET A 1202 -68.77 -29.36 -15.19
C MET A 1202 -67.58 -30.23 -14.75
N ILE A 1203 -67.83 -31.36 -14.09
CA ILE A 1203 -66.78 -32.36 -13.78
C ILE A 1203 -66.22 -32.96 -15.06
N ASN A 1204 -67.09 -33.29 -16.03
CA ASN A 1204 -66.69 -33.84 -17.32
C ASN A 1204 -65.68 -32.92 -18.03
N VAL A 1205 -66.03 -31.63 -18.14
CA VAL A 1205 -65.15 -30.61 -18.74
C VAL A 1205 -63.86 -30.44 -17.92
N MET A 1206 -63.95 -30.35 -16.60
CA MET A 1206 -62.78 -30.23 -15.71
C MET A 1206 -61.83 -31.43 -15.85
N GLY A 1207 -62.36 -32.65 -15.97
CA GLY A 1207 -61.58 -33.87 -16.20
C GLY A 1207 -60.89 -33.90 -17.57
N MET A 1208 -61.58 -33.45 -18.63
CA MET A 1208 -60.99 -33.32 -19.97
C MET A 1208 -59.89 -32.24 -20.03
N ASP A 1209 -60.11 -31.11 -19.37
CA ASP A 1209 -59.16 -29.99 -19.33
C ASP A 1209 -57.94 -30.31 -18.48
N LEU A 1210 -58.14 -30.89 -17.29
CA LEU A 1210 -57.07 -31.33 -16.41
C LEU A 1210 -56.23 -32.42 -17.07
N SER A 1211 -56.87 -33.42 -17.69
CA SER A 1211 -56.16 -34.48 -18.44
C SER A 1211 -55.29 -33.90 -19.54
N ARG A 1212 -55.75 -32.88 -20.28
CA ARG A 1212 -54.94 -32.17 -21.28
C ARG A 1212 -53.80 -31.38 -20.65
N ALA A 1213 -54.04 -30.73 -19.50
CA ALA A 1213 -53.05 -29.88 -18.83
C ALA A 1213 -51.87 -30.66 -18.21
N ILE A 1214 -52.08 -31.92 -17.79
CA ILE A 1214 -51.05 -32.71 -17.09
C ILE A 1214 -50.50 -33.89 -17.89
N GLN A 1215 -51.01 -34.16 -19.11
CA GLN A 1215 -50.55 -35.28 -19.96
C GLN A 1215 -49.05 -35.26 -20.28
N HIS A 1216 -48.41 -34.08 -20.25
CA HIS A 1216 -46.98 -33.90 -20.54
C HIS A 1216 -46.11 -33.86 -19.28
N ARG A 1217 -46.66 -34.13 -18.09
CA ARG A 1217 -45.88 -34.18 -16.84
C ARG A 1217 -45.15 -35.51 -16.76
N ASP A 1218 -43.83 -35.45 -16.59
CA ASP A 1218 -42.93 -36.62 -16.61
C ASP A 1218 -43.36 -37.78 -15.70
N TRP A 1219 -43.97 -37.48 -14.54
CA TRP A 1219 -44.42 -38.49 -13.59
C TRP A 1219 -45.71 -39.26 -13.99
N LEU A 1220 -46.42 -38.78 -15.02
CA LEU A 1220 -47.60 -39.44 -15.61
C LEU A 1220 -47.29 -40.10 -16.97
N ALA A 1221 -46.13 -39.78 -17.57
CA ALA A 1221 -45.77 -40.05 -18.96
C ALA A 1221 -45.19 -41.45 -19.24
N THR A 1222 -44.85 -42.25 -18.22
CA THR A 1222 -44.39 -43.64 -18.41
C THR A 1222 -45.55 -44.62 -18.27
N ASN A 1223 -45.74 -45.46 -19.30
CA ASN A 1223 -46.66 -46.61 -19.32
C ASN A 1223 -46.43 -47.57 -18.16
#